data_AF-A0A1Y1KXM6-F1
#
_entry.id   AF-A0A1Y1KXM6-F1
#
_cell.length_a   1.000
_cell.length_b   1.000
_cell.length_c   1.000
_cell.angle_alpha   90.00
_cell.angle_beta   90.00
_cell.angle_gamma   90.00
#
_symmetry.space_group_name_H-M   'P 1'
#
loop_
_entity.id
_entity.type
_entity.pdbx_description
1 polymer ?
#
loop_
_entity_poly.entity_id
_entity_poly.type
_entity_poly.pdbx_seq_one_letter_code
_entity_poly.pdbx_strand_id
1 'polypeptide(L)'
;RSLSKEKMDRYHKILFNSNLYDTDYINRMCIVKQEWETWTSREKEIVARHATACALLCNQEKNPTNIPEIEEQKAFGEKRGKKQIGSPRKKLAVDSENRPSTSTAVVTRSDTDTTSSSTSTASKGSDIITPELTSRDTAFDQRFRYHMINHMPLPELALNKFCEMIGARKPRTLWDIVDVKEKKLIDVIFTKDPGATIIRLQQKMAENPGHSALLMVNSETGDCILHEKADRMLGEEKLRQFLIKRRQLFVEEGIMESEISQKRDLIAQVLPSTYLNELVSKWEEDLLSEINVEHDVKWLYDEKSVGPKTIHPAELLKFLDDPTKREEGEYIRLKAKLIPEPLPVEIILTSSEDKDMVSEISLHILTELASLKRTWTINEKAPFEDPAQQLEMICSRWMKDSKKDPFNFITPGSHQATSSIEKALGIGSKKRTFSAPMEGMKQPEVNCLKPLRYHRWIEEVFRGLDQESSFKDYIPFLELLEEPIDDQHPISRISESAATNTIKEALHLNSTLYAAKLTNFYSRMGGAFKVRRYIMNKDRGQIGIFPLYATLHDSESEEERIRVGHGLCIRGPHHAKAATDRIPFISIEIVKNSHKNRTIIKYLNSGSVCETDQSLIVIRSNSIMKEDSCYNTFLINSLFNPLNTLGAMTMEHPGIHPNTRMDVFMKDLHRSNKKWFASRVTEGILFAVIGNSRDEGYFAMLRKIVMIVFNWRRNDQCASWNIREFCEKTNETLIDNPFSMYFHKYLLRIITVYNDRAIQFSSTMKEEV
;
A
#
# COMPACT_ATOMS: atom_id res chain seq x y z
N ARG A 1 -8.98 5.14 30.69
CA ARG A 1 -8.23 6.38 30.32
C ARG A 1 -9.27 7.42 29.91
N SER A 2 -9.12 8.66 30.36
CA SER A 2 -10.16 9.71 30.27
C SER A 2 -10.41 10.21 28.85
N LEU A 3 -11.68 10.28 28.45
CA LEU A 3 -12.14 11.14 27.36
C LEU A 3 -12.58 12.50 27.93
N SER A 4 -12.27 13.57 27.19
CA SER A 4 -12.81 14.92 27.29
C SER A 4 -13.22 15.44 28.69
N LYS A 5 -12.28 16.13 29.37
CA LYS A 5 -12.64 17.50 29.77
C LYS A 5 -12.76 18.29 28.48
N GLU A 6 -13.90 18.90 28.20
CA GLU A 6 -14.02 19.86 27.11
C GLU A 6 -12.94 20.94 27.32
N LYS A 7 -12.11 21.17 26.30
CA LYS A 7 -11.26 22.36 26.28
C LYS A 7 -12.21 23.52 26.05
N MET A 8 -12.62 24.20 27.13
CA MET A 8 -13.23 25.51 27.02
C MET A 8 -12.36 26.37 26.10
N ASP A 9 -13.00 27.04 25.15
CA ASP A 9 -12.34 27.95 24.22
C ASP A 9 -11.50 28.96 25.01
N ARG A 10 -10.24 29.15 24.60
CA ARG A 10 -9.28 30.02 25.28
C ARG A 10 -9.80 31.45 25.35
N TYR A 11 -10.46 31.92 24.29
CA TYR A 11 -11.09 33.24 24.25
C TYR A 11 -12.31 33.32 25.21
N HIS A 12 -13.07 32.24 25.35
CA HIS A 12 -14.19 32.17 26.29
C HIS A 12 -13.72 32.26 27.75
N LYS A 13 -12.61 31.58 28.09
CA LYS A 13 -11.99 31.68 29.41
C LYS A 13 -11.49 33.10 29.72
N ILE A 14 -10.94 33.81 28.73
CA ILE A 14 -10.56 35.22 28.90
C ILE A 14 -11.80 36.11 29.10
N LEU A 15 -12.86 35.90 28.32
CA LEU A 15 -14.09 36.70 28.43
C LEU A 15 -14.78 36.58 29.80
N PHE A 16 -14.99 35.35 30.29
CA PHE A 16 -15.88 35.12 31.43
C PHE A 16 -15.18 34.68 32.73
N ASN A 17 -13.95 34.14 32.65
CA ASN A 17 -13.29 33.50 33.80
C ASN A 17 -12.01 34.21 34.28
N SER A 18 -11.57 35.29 33.62
CA SER A 18 -10.27 35.95 33.89
C SER A 18 -10.34 37.24 34.72
N ASN A 19 -11.54 37.75 35.01
CA ASN A 19 -11.76 39.09 35.58
C ASN A 19 -11.04 40.22 34.80
N LEU A 20 -10.83 40.04 33.49
CA LEU A 20 -10.39 41.11 32.58
C LEU A 20 -11.54 42.05 32.22
N TYR A 21 -12.71 41.45 31.98
CA TYR A 21 -13.98 42.10 31.72
C TYR A 21 -14.91 41.90 32.92
N ASP A 22 -15.75 42.88 33.24
CA ASP A 22 -16.81 42.73 34.23
C ASP A 22 -18.02 42.03 33.59
N THR A 23 -18.53 40.98 34.22
CA THR A 23 -19.66 40.18 33.71
C THR A 23 -20.92 41.03 33.53
N ASP A 24 -21.20 41.96 34.44
CA ASP A 24 -22.34 42.88 34.33
C ASP A 24 -22.13 43.89 33.19
N TYR A 25 -20.89 44.25 32.89
CA TYR A 25 -20.53 45.09 31.75
C TYR A 25 -20.71 44.35 30.42
N ILE A 26 -20.25 43.10 30.30
CA ILE A 26 -20.49 42.26 29.10
C ILE A 26 -22.00 42.14 28.85
N ASN A 27 -22.75 41.77 29.89
CA ASN A 27 -24.20 41.56 29.80
C ASN A 27 -24.95 42.81 29.33
N ARG A 28 -24.51 44.02 29.72
CA ARG A 28 -25.16 45.29 29.35
C ARG A 28 -24.67 45.91 28.04
N MET A 29 -23.37 45.80 27.72
CA MET A 29 -22.76 46.53 26.59
C MET A 29 -22.52 45.68 25.35
N CYS A 30 -22.51 44.34 25.49
CA CYS A 30 -22.11 43.42 24.42
C CYS A 30 -23.25 42.48 23.99
N ILE A 31 -24.05 41.96 24.92
CA ILE A 31 -25.12 40.98 24.63
C ILE A 31 -26.32 41.60 23.88
N VAL A 32 -26.49 42.93 23.94
CA VAL A 32 -27.64 43.65 23.32
C VAL A 32 -27.63 43.59 21.77
N LYS A 33 -26.53 43.16 21.14
CA LYS A 33 -26.47 42.95 19.68
C LYS A 33 -27.15 41.62 19.32
N GLN A 34 -28.13 41.64 18.41
CA GLN A 34 -28.97 40.49 18.03
C GLN A 34 -28.19 39.23 17.61
N GLU A 35 -26.95 39.38 17.17
CA GLU A 35 -26.08 38.29 16.71
C GLU A 35 -25.14 37.73 17.80
N TRP A 36 -25.17 38.27 19.03
CA TRP A 36 -24.20 37.87 20.07
C TRP A 36 -24.20 36.36 20.32
N GLU A 37 -25.33 35.67 20.28
CA GLU A 37 -25.35 34.22 20.48
C GLU A 37 -24.59 33.45 19.38
N THR A 38 -24.69 33.90 18.12
CA THR A 38 -24.12 33.20 16.94
C THR A 38 -22.62 33.44 16.74
N TRP A 39 -22.05 34.51 17.32
CA TRP A 39 -20.63 34.83 17.18
C TRP A 39 -19.69 33.85 17.92
N THR A 40 -18.50 33.62 17.37
CA THR A 40 -17.44 32.85 18.04
C THR A 40 -16.92 33.60 19.28
N SER A 41 -16.31 32.90 20.25
CA SER A 41 -15.76 33.56 21.44
C SER A 41 -14.64 34.54 21.10
N ARG A 42 -13.95 34.35 19.98
CA ARG A 42 -12.96 35.30 19.46
C ARG A 42 -13.60 36.61 18.96
N GLU A 43 -14.69 36.52 18.21
CA GLU A 43 -15.43 37.71 17.74
C GLU A 43 -16.04 38.48 18.93
N LYS A 44 -16.61 37.74 19.88
CA LYS A 44 -17.06 38.26 21.19
C LYS A 44 -15.95 39.01 21.93
N GLU A 45 -14.72 38.49 21.93
CA GLU A 45 -13.56 39.14 22.57
C GLU A 45 -13.13 40.42 21.84
N ILE A 46 -13.09 40.39 20.51
CA ILE A 46 -12.73 41.56 19.69
C ILE A 46 -13.71 42.72 19.95
N VAL A 47 -15.01 42.43 20.04
CA VAL A 47 -16.05 43.43 20.32
C VAL A 47 -16.02 43.88 21.78
N ALA A 48 -15.88 42.97 22.74
CA ALA A 48 -15.75 43.33 24.17
C ALA A 48 -14.53 44.24 24.41
N ARG A 49 -13.38 43.92 23.80
CA ARG A 49 -12.17 44.75 23.84
C ARG A 49 -12.42 46.17 23.32
N HIS A 50 -13.07 46.30 22.17
CA HIS A 50 -13.34 47.60 21.55
C HIS A 50 -14.35 48.42 22.37
N ALA A 51 -15.41 47.78 22.87
CA ALA A 51 -16.37 48.39 23.79
C ALA A 51 -15.69 48.91 25.06
N THR A 52 -14.93 48.06 25.75
CA THR A 52 -14.19 48.42 26.97
C THR A 52 -13.18 49.54 26.70
N ALA A 53 -12.50 49.53 25.56
CA ALA A 53 -11.59 50.62 25.20
C ALA A 53 -12.32 51.96 25.03
N CYS A 54 -13.44 51.98 24.30
CA CYS A 54 -14.24 53.19 24.14
C CYS A 54 -14.75 53.72 25.50
N ALA A 55 -15.23 52.83 26.37
CA ALA A 55 -15.68 53.21 27.71
C ALA A 55 -14.56 53.73 28.62
N LEU A 56 -13.34 53.16 28.55
CA LEU A 56 -12.18 53.64 29.32
C LEU A 56 -11.68 55.01 28.83
N LEU A 57 -11.79 55.28 27.53
CA LEU A 57 -11.48 56.57 26.92
C LEU A 57 -12.49 57.66 27.30
N CYS A 58 -13.77 57.31 27.43
CA CYS A 58 -14.84 58.17 27.94
C CYS A 58 -14.77 58.35 29.47
N ASN A 59 -13.71 59.00 29.95
CA ASN A 59 -13.53 59.34 31.36
C ASN A 59 -14.58 60.39 31.81
N GLN A 60 -15.00 60.36 33.09
CA GLN A 60 -16.06 61.21 33.66
C GLN A 60 -15.68 62.70 33.87
N GLU A 61 -14.93 63.30 32.95
CA GLU A 61 -14.57 64.73 32.98
C GLU A 61 -15.83 65.58 32.74
N LYS A 62 -16.09 66.54 33.65
CA LYS A 62 -17.26 67.41 33.53
C LYS A 62 -17.12 68.43 32.39
N ASN A 63 -18.20 68.66 31.64
CA ASN A 63 -18.23 69.66 30.56
C ASN A 63 -18.04 71.09 31.12
N PRO A 64 -17.04 71.87 30.67
CA PRO A 64 -16.73 73.18 31.25
C PRO A 64 -17.60 74.35 30.76
N THR A 65 -18.55 74.14 29.84
CA THR A 65 -19.34 75.22 29.21
C THR A 65 -20.82 75.25 29.64
N ASN A 66 -21.10 75.81 30.84
CA ASN A 66 -22.42 76.12 31.45
C ASN A 66 -23.35 74.89 31.70
N ILE A 67 -24.28 74.84 32.67
CA ILE A 67 -25.10 75.81 33.45
C ILE A 67 -25.11 75.40 34.96
N PRO A 68 -25.45 76.28 35.94
CA PRO A 68 -25.29 76.02 37.38
C PRO A 68 -26.16 74.91 38.01
N GLU A 69 -25.79 74.54 39.24
CA GLU A 69 -26.58 73.68 40.13
C GLU A 69 -27.99 74.24 40.37
N ILE A 70 -29.02 73.49 39.98
CA ILE A 70 -30.41 73.69 40.42
C ILE A 70 -30.95 72.36 40.94
N GLU A 71 -31.72 72.47 42.02
CA GLU A 71 -32.14 71.39 42.91
C GLU A 71 -33.06 70.36 42.25
N GLU A 72 -32.81 69.06 42.48
CA GLU A 72 -33.87 68.05 42.49
C GLU A 72 -33.74 67.07 43.68
N GLN A 73 -33.43 67.63 44.87
CA GLN A 73 -33.85 67.01 46.12
C GLN A 73 -35.37 67.22 46.29
N LYS A 74 -36.23 66.33 45.74
CA LYS A 74 -37.62 66.02 46.21
C LYS A 74 -38.43 65.12 45.25
N ALA A 75 -37.92 63.94 44.88
CA ALA A 75 -38.74 62.95 44.17
C ALA A 75 -38.33 61.48 44.40
N PHE A 76 -38.14 61.05 45.66
CA PHE A 76 -38.68 59.77 46.17
C PHE A 76 -38.38 59.65 47.66
N GLY A 77 -39.41 59.83 48.50
CA GLY A 77 -39.29 59.76 49.95
C GLY A 77 -39.25 58.32 50.48
N GLU A 78 -38.46 58.16 51.52
CA GLU A 78 -38.70 57.30 52.69
C GLU A 78 -39.60 56.06 52.56
N LYS A 79 -39.00 54.88 52.76
CA LYS A 79 -39.49 53.96 53.81
C LYS A 79 -38.31 53.30 54.55
N ARG A 80 -38.18 53.61 55.84
CA ARG A 80 -37.17 53.06 56.77
C ARG A 80 -37.68 51.80 57.49
N GLY A 81 -36.79 50.82 57.67
CA GLY A 81 -36.83 49.78 58.72
C GLY A 81 -35.60 48.88 58.58
N LYS A 82 -34.51 48.98 59.36
CA LYS A 82 -34.33 48.58 60.79
C LYS A 82 -34.89 47.17 61.05
N LYS A 83 -34.15 46.15 61.52
CA LYS A 83 -32.90 46.01 62.31
C LYS A 83 -32.06 44.81 61.77
N GLN A 84 -30.72 44.67 61.83
CA GLN A 84 -29.63 44.91 62.81
C GLN A 84 -29.12 43.61 63.51
N ILE A 85 -27.78 43.43 63.48
CA ILE A 85 -26.90 42.66 64.41
C ILE A 85 -26.76 41.13 64.25
N GLY A 86 -25.51 40.66 64.21
CA GLY A 86 -25.14 39.26 64.50
C GLY A 86 -23.74 38.82 64.04
N SER A 87 -22.66 39.21 64.74
CA SER A 87 -21.38 38.45 64.71
C SER A 87 -21.29 37.60 66.00
N PRO A 88 -20.58 36.44 66.02
CA PRO A 88 -19.18 36.49 66.49
C PRO A 88 -18.19 35.37 66.02
N ARG A 89 -16.91 35.77 65.86
CA ARG A 89 -15.62 35.13 66.22
C ARG A 89 -15.35 33.59 66.18
N LYS A 90 -14.25 33.26 65.47
CA LYS A 90 -13.09 32.39 65.83
C LYS A 90 -13.28 30.89 66.21
N LYS A 91 -12.62 29.96 65.47
CA LYS A 91 -11.36 29.24 65.87
C LYS A 91 -10.93 28.09 64.90
N LEU A 92 -9.61 27.90 64.80
CA LEU A 92 -8.81 26.65 64.65
C LEU A 92 -9.21 25.52 63.65
N ALA A 93 -8.36 25.34 62.63
CA ALA A 93 -7.38 24.24 62.46
C ALA A 93 -7.79 22.73 62.36
N VAL A 94 -7.20 22.10 61.33
CA VAL A 94 -6.77 20.69 61.15
C VAL A 94 -7.82 19.62 60.75
N ASP A 95 -7.47 18.93 59.66
CA ASP A 95 -7.73 17.55 59.19
C ASP A 95 -8.52 16.61 60.14
N SER A 96 -9.35 15.67 59.67
CA SER A 96 -8.94 14.60 58.73
C SER A 96 -10.10 13.68 58.26
N GLU A 97 -9.82 12.94 57.19
CA GLU A 97 -10.27 11.55 56.87
C GLU A 97 -11.77 11.15 56.76
N ASN A 98 -12.12 10.77 55.52
CA ASN A 98 -12.62 9.44 55.12
C ASN A 98 -13.63 8.68 56.04
N ARG A 99 -14.88 8.47 55.55
CA ARG A 99 -15.36 7.20 54.92
C ARG A 99 -16.88 7.22 54.58
N PRO A 100 -17.43 6.21 53.85
CA PRO A 100 -18.59 6.41 52.95
C PRO A 100 -19.83 5.57 53.30
N SER A 101 -20.94 5.80 52.56
CA SER A 101 -21.99 4.81 52.20
C SER A 101 -22.98 5.46 51.22
N THR A 102 -23.06 5.02 49.95
CA THR A 102 -23.95 3.98 49.38
C THR A 102 -25.45 4.31 49.29
N SER A 103 -25.98 4.12 48.08
CA SER A 103 -27.34 3.63 47.74
C SER A 103 -28.49 4.62 47.39
N THR A 104 -28.89 4.50 46.12
CA THR A 104 -30.27 4.39 45.59
C THR A 104 -31.27 5.57 45.52
N ALA A 105 -32.12 5.42 44.49
CA ALA A 105 -33.42 6.06 44.21
C ALA A 105 -33.39 7.48 43.57
N VAL A 106 -33.91 7.71 42.34
CA VAL A 106 -35.30 7.50 41.82
C VAL A 106 -36.24 8.48 42.52
N VAL A 107 -37.02 9.37 41.90
CA VAL A 107 -37.35 9.78 40.51
C VAL A 107 -38.37 10.94 40.67
N THR A 108 -38.59 11.77 39.64
CA THR A 108 -39.73 12.72 39.40
C THR A 108 -40.71 13.07 40.54
N ARG A 109 -41.15 14.33 40.60
CA ARG A 109 -42.46 14.88 40.12
C ARG A 109 -42.63 16.30 40.70
N SER A 110 -43.54 17.19 40.28
CA SER A 110 -44.59 17.27 39.23
C SER A 110 -45.09 18.72 39.28
N ASP A 111 -45.11 19.49 38.19
CA ASP A 111 -46.23 19.70 37.25
C ASP A 111 -47.06 20.96 37.57
N THR A 112 -47.99 21.29 36.65
CA THR A 112 -49.01 22.38 36.62
C THR A 112 -48.50 23.81 36.36
N ASP A 113 -49.05 24.64 35.47
CA ASP A 113 -50.05 24.50 34.37
C ASP A 113 -49.95 25.74 33.42
N THR A 114 -50.64 25.98 32.27
CA THR A 114 -51.83 25.37 31.63
C THR A 114 -51.84 25.60 30.09
N THR A 115 -52.42 24.65 29.32
CA THR A 115 -53.17 24.79 28.02
C THR A 115 -52.71 25.66 26.81
N SER A 116 -52.77 24.99 25.64
CA SER A 116 -53.42 25.37 24.34
C SER A 116 -52.60 25.92 23.14
N SER A 117 -52.75 25.20 22.00
CA SER A 117 -52.75 25.63 20.57
C SER A 117 -51.61 26.51 19.99
N SER A 118 -51.23 26.44 18.71
CA SER A 118 -51.44 25.48 17.60
C SER A 118 -50.54 25.89 16.42
N THR A 119 -50.07 24.90 15.64
CA THR A 119 -49.65 24.92 14.22
C THR A 119 -49.06 26.17 13.54
N SER A 120 -48.03 25.89 12.72
CA SER A 120 -47.71 26.50 11.41
C SER A 120 -46.60 27.55 11.31
N THR A 121 -45.61 27.22 10.50
CA THR A 121 -45.01 28.14 9.54
C THR A 121 -45.99 28.40 8.40
N ALA A 122 -46.42 29.65 8.19
CA ALA A 122 -46.40 30.29 6.86
C ALA A 122 -46.90 31.75 6.88
N SER A 123 -46.02 32.64 6.39
CA SER A 123 -46.33 33.94 5.78
C SER A 123 -46.69 35.15 6.66
N LYS A 124 -46.11 36.29 6.25
CA LYS A 124 -46.53 37.69 6.44
C LYS A 124 -46.58 38.29 7.86
N GLY A 125 -45.87 39.41 7.99
CA GLY A 125 -46.36 40.57 8.72
C GLY A 125 -46.12 40.58 10.22
N SER A 126 -44.96 41.10 10.62
CA SER A 126 -44.77 41.82 11.89
C SER A 126 -43.63 42.80 11.64
N ASP A 127 -43.93 43.93 11.03
CA ASP A 127 -44.33 45.16 11.72
C ASP A 127 -43.19 45.71 12.59
N ILE A 128 -42.72 46.88 12.16
CA ILE A 128 -41.74 47.69 12.85
C ILE A 128 -42.38 48.17 14.15
N ILE A 129 -42.10 47.47 15.26
CA ILE A 129 -42.29 48.04 16.59
C ILE A 129 -41.18 49.06 16.80
N THR A 130 -41.37 50.24 16.23
CA THR A 130 -40.67 51.44 16.69
C THR A 130 -41.05 51.63 18.16
N PRO A 131 -40.11 51.61 19.11
CA PRO A 131 -40.44 51.96 20.47
C PRO A 131 -40.82 53.45 20.47
N GLU A 132 -42.06 53.78 20.85
CA GLU A 132 -42.41 55.16 21.15
C GLU A 132 -41.64 55.59 22.40
N LEU A 133 -40.47 56.17 22.17
CA LEU A 133 -39.67 56.82 23.20
C LEU A 133 -40.46 57.98 23.79
N THR A 134 -41.05 57.75 24.96
CA THR A 134 -41.54 58.85 25.79
C THR A 134 -40.39 59.83 26.05
N SER A 135 -40.68 61.13 25.97
CA SER A 135 -39.69 62.22 25.92
C SER A 135 -38.84 62.43 27.17
N ARG A 136 -38.86 61.48 28.13
CA ARG A 136 -38.05 61.47 29.34
C ARG A 136 -36.74 60.69 29.21
N ASP A 137 -36.65 59.70 28.32
CA ASP A 137 -35.44 58.88 28.13
C ASP A 137 -34.38 59.54 27.22
N THR A 138 -34.66 60.73 26.68
CA THR A 138 -33.70 61.51 25.86
C THR A 138 -33.19 62.78 26.54
N ALA A 139 -33.18 62.82 27.88
CA ALA A 139 -32.38 63.79 28.63
C ALA A 139 -30.88 63.44 28.47
N PHE A 140 -30.28 63.87 27.36
CA PHE A 140 -28.84 63.69 27.13
C PHE A 140 -28.06 64.36 28.25
N ASP A 141 -27.32 63.55 29.00
CA ASP A 141 -26.56 64.02 30.16
C ASP A 141 -25.34 64.83 29.72
N GLN A 142 -25.54 66.13 29.50
CA GLN A 142 -24.51 67.10 29.11
C GLN A 142 -23.41 67.30 30.16
N ARG A 143 -23.47 66.58 31.30
CA ARG A 143 -22.47 66.68 32.37
C ARG A 143 -21.06 66.26 31.92
N PHE A 144 -20.87 65.52 30.82
CA PHE A 144 -19.55 64.96 30.43
C PHE A 144 -18.99 65.47 29.09
N ARG A 145 -17.65 65.44 28.93
CA ARG A 145 -16.94 65.87 27.69
C ARG A 145 -17.01 64.85 26.53
N TYR A 146 -16.94 63.56 26.85
CA TYR A 146 -16.83 62.49 25.86
C TYR A 146 -18.06 61.57 25.94
N HIS A 147 -18.71 61.34 24.80
CA HIS A 147 -19.89 60.45 24.71
C HIS A 147 -19.59 59.26 23.79
N MET A 148 -19.73 58.05 24.31
CA MET A 148 -19.61 56.81 23.53
C MET A 148 -20.90 56.56 22.75
N ILE A 149 -20.79 56.29 21.44
CA ILE A 149 -21.92 56.15 20.52
C ILE A 149 -22.18 54.68 20.15
N ASN A 150 -21.15 53.91 19.78
CA ASN A 150 -21.26 52.56 19.18
C ASN A 150 -21.92 51.48 20.10
N HIS A 151 -22.21 51.82 21.36
CA HIS A 151 -22.89 50.97 22.34
C HIS A 151 -24.13 51.63 22.98
N MET A 152 -24.65 52.72 22.40
CA MET A 152 -25.98 53.23 22.76
C MET A 152 -27.08 52.38 22.12
N PRO A 153 -28.30 52.29 22.69
CA PRO A 153 -29.40 51.48 22.13
C PRO A 153 -29.83 51.87 20.71
N LEU A 154 -29.66 53.14 20.33
CA LEU A 154 -29.98 53.70 19.01
C LEU A 154 -28.82 54.61 18.57
N PRO A 155 -27.68 54.04 18.14
CA PRO A 155 -26.42 54.77 17.98
C PRO A 155 -26.49 55.82 16.87
N GLU A 156 -27.21 55.53 15.78
CA GLU A 156 -27.38 56.44 14.64
C GLU A 156 -28.19 57.70 15.03
N LEU A 157 -29.26 57.54 15.81
CA LEU A 157 -30.07 58.66 16.28
C LEU A 157 -29.32 59.53 17.30
N ALA A 158 -28.51 58.91 18.17
CA ALA A 158 -27.63 59.64 19.08
C ALA A 158 -26.56 60.42 18.31
N LEU A 159 -25.85 59.76 17.39
CA LEU A 159 -24.81 60.37 16.55
C LEU A 159 -25.34 61.57 15.76
N ASN A 160 -26.53 61.44 15.15
CA ASN A 160 -27.18 62.52 14.42
C ASN A 160 -27.46 63.75 15.29
N LYS A 161 -27.95 63.57 16.52
CA LYS A 161 -28.18 64.66 17.49
C LYS A 161 -26.87 65.30 17.95
N PHE A 162 -25.83 64.50 18.20
CA PHE A 162 -24.51 65.03 18.55
C PHE A 162 -23.86 65.79 17.38
N CYS A 163 -24.03 65.35 16.14
CA CYS A 163 -23.56 66.06 14.95
C CYS A 163 -24.23 67.44 14.82
N GLU A 164 -25.56 67.52 15.00
CA GLU A 164 -26.30 68.78 15.04
C GLU A 164 -25.77 69.73 16.14
N MET A 165 -25.45 69.20 17.32
CA MET A 165 -24.93 69.99 18.45
C MET A 165 -23.50 70.52 18.24
N ILE A 166 -22.62 69.73 17.61
CA ILE A 166 -21.23 70.14 17.36
C ILE A 166 -21.04 70.89 16.02
N GLY A 167 -22.06 70.93 15.17
CA GLY A 167 -22.02 71.56 13.84
C GLY A 167 -21.47 70.67 12.71
N ALA A 168 -21.34 69.36 12.94
CA ALA A 168 -20.87 68.40 11.95
C ALA A 168 -22.02 67.94 11.01
N ARG A 169 -21.67 67.47 9.81
CA ARG A 169 -22.64 66.81 8.91
C ARG A 169 -22.94 65.41 9.43
N LYS A 170 -24.18 64.95 9.25
CA LYS A 170 -24.59 63.58 9.58
C LYS A 170 -23.75 62.58 8.76
N PRO A 171 -22.87 61.77 9.39
CA PRO A 171 -21.99 60.86 8.67
C PRO A 171 -22.78 59.67 8.13
N ARG A 172 -22.27 59.01 7.08
CA ARG A 172 -22.89 57.78 6.53
C ARG A 172 -22.52 56.54 7.33
N THR A 173 -21.40 56.60 8.04
CA THR A 173 -20.87 55.53 8.87
C THR A 173 -20.94 55.92 10.35
N LEU A 174 -21.12 54.92 11.22
CA LEU A 174 -21.03 55.14 12.66
C LEU A 174 -19.59 55.52 13.07
N TRP A 175 -19.52 56.33 14.13
CA TRP A 175 -18.31 56.76 14.81
C TRP A 175 -18.38 56.32 16.27
N ASP A 176 -17.24 56.12 16.93
CA ASP A 176 -17.19 55.49 18.24
C ASP A 176 -17.46 56.45 19.40
N ILE A 177 -16.86 57.64 19.37
CA ILE A 177 -16.91 58.63 20.45
C ILE A 177 -17.13 60.04 19.87
N VAL A 178 -17.86 60.90 20.59
CA VAL A 178 -17.94 62.34 20.32
C VAL A 178 -17.25 63.13 21.45
N ASP A 179 -16.33 64.02 21.10
CA ASP A 179 -15.82 65.09 21.98
C ASP A 179 -16.59 66.39 21.71
N VAL A 180 -17.37 66.84 22.69
CA VAL A 180 -18.22 68.03 22.55
C VAL A 180 -17.45 69.34 22.73
N LYS A 181 -16.28 69.30 23.38
CA LYS A 181 -15.43 70.47 23.63
C LYS A 181 -14.62 70.83 22.38
N GLU A 182 -14.00 69.84 21.75
CA GLU A 182 -13.25 70.01 20.49
C GLU A 182 -14.11 69.83 19.23
N LYS A 183 -15.39 69.44 19.39
CA LYS A 183 -16.34 69.22 18.29
C LYS A 183 -15.87 68.15 17.30
N LYS A 184 -15.31 67.05 17.82
CA LYS A 184 -14.73 65.95 17.04
C LYS A 184 -15.55 64.66 17.18
N LEU A 185 -15.77 64.00 16.04
CA LEU A 185 -16.13 62.59 15.92
C LEU A 185 -14.82 61.78 15.91
N ILE A 186 -14.72 60.78 16.79
CA ILE A 186 -13.50 59.99 17.01
C ILE A 186 -13.80 58.52 16.72
N ASP A 187 -12.97 57.90 15.89
CA ASP A 187 -12.99 56.46 15.56
C ASP A 187 -11.83 55.76 16.31
N VAL A 188 -12.10 54.66 17.02
CA VAL A 188 -11.11 53.95 17.85
C VAL A 188 -10.69 52.67 17.15
N ILE A 189 -9.46 52.64 16.63
CA ILE A 189 -9.00 51.60 15.70
C ILE A 189 -7.78 50.89 16.25
N PHE A 190 -7.88 49.57 16.41
CA PHE A 190 -6.73 48.74 16.79
C PHE A 190 -5.86 48.43 15.57
N THR A 191 -4.62 48.89 15.57
CA THR A 191 -3.70 48.70 14.43
C THR A 191 -2.24 48.65 14.86
N LYS A 192 -1.41 47.93 14.11
CA LYS A 192 0.06 47.95 14.19
C LYS A 192 0.71 48.85 13.15
N ASP A 193 -0.08 49.38 12.21
CA ASP A 193 0.39 50.21 11.10
C ASP A 193 -0.50 51.46 11.01
N PRO A 194 -0.15 52.54 11.74
CA PRO A 194 -0.90 53.78 11.72
C PRO A 194 -0.94 54.43 10.33
N GLY A 195 0.16 54.36 9.57
CA GLY A 195 0.28 54.99 8.25
C GLY A 195 -0.70 54.42 7.24
N ALA A 196 -0.73 53.09 7.08
CA ALA A 196 -1.69 52.42 6.20
C ALA A 196 -3.14 52.61 6.69
N THR A 197 -3.35 52.75 8.00
CA THR A 197 -4.68 52.95 8.59
C THR A 197 -5.25 54.33 8.27
N ILE A 198 -4.44 55.39 8.35
CA ILE A 198 -4.82 56.75 7.93
C ILE A 198 -5.22 56.75 6.45
N ILE A 199 -4.39 56.17 5.57
CA ILE A 199 -4.67 56.11 4.12
C ILE A 199 -5.99 55.38 3.85
N ARG A 200 -6.22 54.22 4.48
CA ARG A 200 -7.45 53.42 4.31
C ARG A 200 -8.71 54.19 4.72
N LEU A 201 -8.64 55.06 5.73
CA LEU A 201 -9.79 55.74 6.31
C LEU A 201 -9.87 57.24 5.96
N GLN A 202 -8.97 57.72 5.12
CA GLN A 202 -8.96 59.10 4.61
C GLN A 202 -10.30 59.48 3.96
N GLN A 203 -10.95 58.55 3.27
CA GLN A 203 -12.30 58.74 2.69
C GLN A 203 -13.39 58.88 3.78
N LYS A 204 -13.34 58.11 4.87
CA LYS A 204 -14.28 58.22 6.00
C LYS A 204 -14.12 59.57 6.72
N MET A 205 -12.88 60.03 6.92
CA MET A 205 -12.60 61.36 7.49
C MET A 205 -13.03 62.51 6.59
N ALA A 206 -12.95 62.33 5.26
CA ALA A 206 -13.37 63.34 4.29
C ALA A 206 -14.89 63.59 4.24
N GLU A 207 -15.72 62.74 4.87
CA GLU A 207 -17.16 63.02 5.05
C GLU A 207 -17.40 64.24 5.97
N ASN A 208 -16.52 64.45 6.95
CA ASN A 208 -16.62 65.48 7.99
C ASN A 208 -15.26 66.18 8.22
N PRO A 209 -14.75 66.93 7.23
CA PRO A 209 -13.46 67.61 7.34
C PRO A 209 -13.48 68.62 8.50
N GLY A 210 -12.39 68.68 9.26
CA GLY A 210 -12.29 69.47 10.49
C GLY A 210 -13.01 68.88 11.70
N HIS A 211 -14.05 68.08 11.52
CA HIS A 211 -14.84 67.44 12.59
C HIS A 211 -14.50 65.96 12.83
N SER A 212 -13.63 65.34 12.04
CA SER A 212 -13.19 63.95 12.22
C SER A 212 -11.81 63.85 12.89
N ALA A 213 -11.59 62.77 13.64
CA ALA A 213 -10.30 62.38 14.23
C ALA A 213 -10.20 60.84 14.35
N LEU A 214 -8.99 60.28 14.30
CA LEU A 214 -8.75 58.85 14.52
C LEU A 214 -7.89 58.66 15.77
N LEU A 215 -8.29 57.72 16.63
CA LEU A 215 -7.46 57.19 17.70
C LEU A 215 -6.98 55.78 17.30
N MET A 216 -5.71 55.67 16.93
CA MET A 216 -5.09 54.41 16.58
C MET A 216 -4.37 53.82 17.80
N VAL A 217 -4.75 52.61 18.17
CA VAL A 217 -4.26 51.94 19.38
C VAL A 217 -3.50 50.68 19.00
N ASN A 218 -2.23 50.59 19.39
CA ASN A 218 -1.48 49.35 19.25
C ASN A 218 -1.92 48.38 20.35
N SER A 219 -2.50 47.24 19.97
CA SER A 219 -3.04 46.28 20.96
C SER A 219 -1.97 45.52 21.74
N GLU A 220 -0.72 45.46 21.24
CA GLU A 220 0.41 44.81 21.93
C GLU A 220 1.11 45.74 22.93
N THR A 221 1.32 47.01 22.57
CA THR A 221 2.06 47.96 23.43
C THR A 221 1.14 48.86 24.25
N GLY A 222 -0.12 49.01 23.85
CA GLY A 222 -1.06 49.98 24.40
C GLY A 222 -0.80 51.42 23.97
N ASP A 223 0.14 51.65 23.05
CA ASP A 223 0.44 52.99 22.54
C ASP A 223 -0.74 53.56 21.75
N CYS A 224 -1.06 54.81 22.05
CA CYS A 224 -2.16 55.56 21.45
C CYS A 224 -1.61 56.68 20.56
N ILE A 225 -2.02 56.70 19.29
CA ILE A 225 -1.65 57.71 18.30
C ILE A 225 -2.94 58.39 17.83
N LEU A 226 -3.04 59.69 18.11
CA LEU A 226 -4.15 60.53 17.66
C LEU A 226 -3.79 61.22 16.33
N HIS A 227 -4.75 61.24 15.41
CA HIS A 227 -4.67 61.94 14.14
C HIS A 227 -5.85 62.90 14.00
N GLU A 228 -5.59 64.13 13.54
CA GLU A 228 -6.56 65.24 13.46
C GLU A 228 -7.21 65.65 14.81
N LYS A 229 -6.52 65.40 15.94
CA LYS A 229 -6.88 65.87 17.29
C LYS A 229 -5.63 66.44 18.00
N ALA A 230 -5.80 67.50 18.79
CA ALA A 230 -4.69 68.18 19.47
C ALA A 230 -4.49 67.72 20.92
N ASP A 231 -5.57 67.59 21.71
CA ASP A 231 -5.51 67.09 23.10
C ASP A 231 -5.41 65.55 23.12
N ARG A 232 -4.63 65.00 24.06
CA ARG A 232 -4.71 63.58 24.44
C ARG A 232 -6.00 63.27 25.18
N MET A 233 -6.50 62.05 25.02
CA MET A 233 -7.67 61.56 25.76
C MET A 233 -7.25 61.10 27.16
N LEU A 234 -7.88 61.64 28.21
CA LEU A 234 -7.52 61.35 29.61
C LEU A 234 -7.66 59.87 30.02
N GLY A 235 -8.40 59.07 29.24
CA GLY A 235 -8.54 57.63 29.43
C GLY A 235 -7.42 56.77 28.84
N GLU A 236 -6.49 57.34 28.05
CA GLU A 236 -5.40 56.60 27.39
C GLU A 236 -4.60 55.73 28.36
N GLU A 237 -4.28 56.23 29.56
CA GLU A 237 -3.50 55.46 30.54
C GLU A 237 -4.29 54.26 31.11
N LYS A 238 -5.60 54.42 31.33
CA LYS A 238 -6.46 53.33 31.77
C LYS A 238 -6.61 52.27 30.68
N LEU A 239 -6.74 52.70 29.43
CA LEU A 239 -6.76 51.83 28.25
C LEU A 239 -5.44 51.06 28.12
N ARG A 240 -4.29 51.73 28.25
CA ARG A 240 -2.96 51.12 28.22
C ARG A 240 -2.81 50.04 29.28
N GLN A 241 -3.21 50.30 30.52
CA GLN A 241 -3.18 49.33 31.62
C GLN A 241 -4.11 48.12 31.36
N PHE A 242 -5.32 48.37 30.84
CA PHE A 242 -6.24 47.30 30.41
C PHE A 242 -5.62 46.41 29.32
N LEU A 243 -4.99 47.00 28.28
CA LEU A 243 -4.36 46.25 27.19
C LEU A 243 -3.13 45.47 27.65
N ILE A 244 -2.33 46.00 28.57
CA ILE A 244 -1.21 45.26 29.17
C ILE A 244 -1.72 44.05 29.96
N LYS A 245 -2.75 44.23 30.82
CA LYS A 245 -3.37 43.12 31.57
C LYS A 245 -3.97 42.06 30.63
N ARG A 246 -4.65 42.50 29.56
CA ARG A 246 -5.18 41.64 28.49
C ARG A 246 -4.05 40.84 27.83
N ARG A 247 -2.97 41.50 27.40
CA ARG A 247 -1.84 40.85 26.72
C ARG A 247 -1.18 39.80 27.61
N GLN A 248 -1.03 40.05 28.90
CA GLN A 248 -0.51 39.06 29.84
C GLN A 248 -1.38 37.79 29.86
N LEU A 249 -2.70 37.93 30.01
CA LEU A 249 -3.65 36.80 29.98
C LEU A 249 -3.65 36.05 28.63
N PHE A 250 -3.49 36.79 27.52
CA PHE A 250 -3.33 36.18 26.19
C PHE A 250 -2.07 35.31 26.08
N VAL A 251 -0.93 35.77 26.64
CA VAL A 251 0.31 34.98 26.69
C VAL A 251 0.16 33.77 27.60
N GLU A 252 -0.49 33.91 28.77
CA GLU A 252 -0.74 32.82 29.73
C GLU A 252 -1.64 31.72 29.14
N GLU A 253 -2.65 32.07 28.35
CA GLU A 253 -3.50 31.10 27.63
C GLU A 253 -2.90 30.62 26.28
N GLY A 254 -1.74 31.14 25.89
CA GLY A 254 -1.05 30.77 24.64
C GLY A 254 -1.79 31.19 23.37
N ILE A 255 -2.38 32.38 23.37
CA ILE A 255 -3.03 33.02 22.21
C ILE A 255 -2.06 34.02 21.58
N MET A 256 -1.80 33.91 20.26
CA MET A 256 -0.95 34.86 19.55
C MET A 256 -1.75 36.00 18.92
N GLU A 257 -1.35 37.24 19.17
CA GLU A 257 -2.09 38.45 18.77
C GLU A 257 -2.10 38.69 17.24
N SER A 258 -1.22 38.01 16.50
CA SER A 258 -1.27 37.94 15.03
C SER A 258 -2.59 37.37 14.49
N GLU A 259 -3.23 36.44 15.23
CA GLU A 259 -4.50 35.84 14.84
C GLU A 259 -5.61 36.90 14.63
N ILE A 260 -5.58 38.00 15.39
CA ILE A 260 -6.63 39.05 15.41
C ILE A 260 -6.59 39.96 14.17
N SER A 261 -5.50 39.94 13.39
CA SER A 261 -5.41 40.78 12.19
C SER A 261 -6.48 40.41 11.14
N GLN A 262 -7.29 41.41 10.74
CA GLN A 262 -8.26 41.27 9.65
C GLN A 262 -7.54 40.79 8.39
N LYS A 263 -8.03 39.70 7.77
CA LYS A 263 -7.53 39.02 6.55
C LYS A 263 -6.51 39.87 5.77
N ARG A 264 -5.24 39.81 6.17
CA ARG A 264 -4.13 40.07 5.25
C ARG A 264 -4.01 38.84 4.38
N ASP A 265 -3.72 39.05 3.11
CA ASP A 265 -3.54 37.93 2.18
C ASP A 265 -2.30 37.10 2.60
N LEU A 266 -2.58 35.99 3.26
CA LEU A 266 -1.58 35.06 3.78
C LEU A 266 -0.77 34.45 2.63
N ILE A 267 -1.34 34.32 1.44
CA ILE A 267 -0.66 33.75 0.26
C ILE A 267 0.48 34.68 -0.15
N ALA A 268 0.19 35.99 -0.26
CA ALA A 268 1.17 37.01 -0.65
C ALA A 268 2.36 37.18 0.34
N GLN A 269 2.19 36.81 1.62
CA GLN A 269 3.29 36.85 2.62
C GLN A 269 4.02 35.52 2.81
N VAL A 270 3.34 34.38 2.65
CA VAL A 270 3.93 33.05 2.87
C VAL A 270 4.66 32.53 1.63
N LEU A 271 4.24 32.94 0.42
CA LEU A 271 4.85 32.52 -0.85
C LEU A 271 5.42 33.73 -1.62
N PRO A 272 6.54 34.33 -1.16
CA PRO A 272 7.20 35.46 -1.85
C PRO A 272 7.96 35.05 -3.12
N SER A 273 7.83 33.80 -3.57
CA SER A 273 8.50 33.30 -4.78
C SER A 273 7.68 33.64 -6.02
N THR A 274 8.14 34.62 -6.79
CA THR A 274 7.55 34.95 -8.11
C THR A 274 7.50 33.73 -9.02
N TYR A 275 8.56 32.92 -9.06
CA TYR A 275 8.59 31.68 -9.84
C TYR A 275 7.53 30.66 -9.42
N LEU A 276 7.27 30.48 -8.12
CA LEU A 276 6.19 29.59 -7.66
C LEU A 276 4.82 30.17 -8.04
N ASN A 277 4.64 31.47 -7.90
CA ASN A 277 3.38 32.13 -8.23
C ASN A 277 3.12 32.10 -9.75
N GLU A 278 4.15 32.24 -10.59
CA GLU A 278 4.08 32.02 -12.05
C GLU A 278 3.70 30.57 -12.38
N LEU A 279 4.26 29.57 -11.69
CA LEU A 279 3.89 28.18 -11.88
C LEU A 279 2.45 27.88 -11.43
N VAL A 280 1.99 28.48 -10.32
CA VAL A 280 0.60 28.36 -9.85
C VAL A 280 -0.36 29.06 -10.81
N SER A 281 -0.06 30.28 -11.26
CA SER A 281 -0.87 31.00 -12.25
C SER A 281 -0.93 30.26 -13.57
N LYS A 282 0.18 29.66 -14.03
CA LYS A 282 0.16 28.82 -15.23
C LYS A 282 -0.65 27.54 -15.04
N TRP A 283 -0.52 26.88 -13.89
CA TRP A 283 -1.34 25.71 -13.57
C TRP A 283 -2.83 26.07 -13.45
N GLU A 284 -3.16 27.26 -12.95
CA GLU A 284 -4.51 27.79 -12.89
C GLU A 284 -5.03 28.20 -14.27
N GLU A 285 -4.21 28.79 -15.15
CA GLU A 285 -4.56 29.02 -16.57
C GLU A 285 -4.79 27.69 -17.30
N ASP A 286 -3.88 26.71 -17.17
CA ASP A 286 -4.03 25.38 -17.77
C ASP A 286 -5.35 24.73 -17.27
N LEU A 287 -5.59 24.71 -15.95
CA LEU A 287 -6.79 24.14 -15.33
C LEU A 287 -8.08 24.88 -15.72
N LEU A 288 -8.09 26.22 -15.71
CA LEU A 288 -9.25 27.02 -16.12
C LEU A 288 -9.48 26.94 -17.63
N SER A 289 -8.43 26.74 -18.44
CA SER A 289 -8.58 26.49 -19.87
C SER A 289 -9.22 25.13 -20.15
N GLU A 290 -8.96 24.10 -19.32
CA GLU A 290 -9.65 22.80 -19.40
C GLU A 290 -11.09 22.84 -18.86
N ILE A 291 -11.36 23.62 -17.79
CA ILE A 291 -12.69 23.73 -17.15
C ILE A 291 -13.65 24.63 -17.94
N ASN A 292 -13.18 25.70 -18.58
CA ASN A 292 -14.02 26.63 -19.34
C ASN A 292 -14.28 26.18 -20.79
N VAL A 293 -13.80 25.01 -21.21
CA VAL A 293 -14.37 24.34 -22.39
C VAL A 293 -15.78 23.88 -22.01
N GLU A 294 -16.79 24.25 -22.81
CA GLU A 294 -18.06 23.51 -22.82
C GLU A 294 -17.80 22.09 -23.34
N HIS A 295 -17.36 21.20 -22.45
CA HIS A 295 -17.34 19.77 -22.72
C HIS A 295 -18.80 19.34 -22.94
N ASP A 296 -19.09 18.75 -24.09
CA ASP A 296 -20.42 18.21 -24.37
C ASP A 296 -20.72 17.04 -23.41
N VAL A 297 -21.29 17.35 -22.25
CA VAL A 297 -21.50 16.41 -21.13
C VAL A 297 -22.38 15.21 -21.54
N LYS A 298 -22.97 15.22 -22.74
CA LYS A 298 -23.57 14.04 -23.38
C LYS A 298 -22.62 12.86 -23.52
N TRP A 299 -21.29 13.03 -23.56
CA TRP A 299 -20.38 11.87 -23.54
C TRP A 299 -20.28 11.24 -22.14
N LEU A 300 -20.41 12.06 -21.09
CA LEU A 300 -20.43 11.66 -19.68
C LEU A 300 -21.76 10.96 -19.31
N TYR A 301 -22.84 11.35 -19.97
CA TYR A 301 -24.17 10.74 -19.89
C TYR A 301 -24.56 9.97 -21.16
N ASP A 302 -23.60 9.43 -21.91
CA ASP A 302 -23.94 8.55 -23.03
C ASP A 302 -24.59 7.30 -22.43
N GLU A 303 -25.86 7.06 -22.71
CA GLU A 303 -26.59 5.86 -22.24
C GLU A 303 -25.97 4.57 -22.80
N LYS A 304 -25.03 4.68 -23.74
CA LYS A 304 -24.12 3.62 -24.19
C LYS A 304 -22.95 3.36 -23.23
N SER A 305 -22.87 4.04 -22.09
CA SER A 305 -21.92 3.74 -21.03
C SER A 305 -22.00 2.25 -20.71
N VAL A 306 -20.91 1.54 -21.01
CA VAL A 306 -20.92 0.08 -21.14
C VAL A 306 -20.95 -0.54 -19.74
N GLY A 307 -22.13 -0.58 -19.13
CA GLY A 307 -22.38 -1.31 -17.89
C GLY A 307 -21.87 -2.75 -18.00
N PRO A 308 -21.47 -3.36 -16.87
CA PRO A 308 -20.76 -4.64 -16.90
C PRO A 308 -21.64 -5.71 -17.54
N LYS A 309 -21.18 -6.25 -18.67
CA LYS A 309 -21.92 -7.25 -19.46
C LYS A 309 -21.73 -8.64 -18.90
N THR A 310 -22.80 -9.43 -18.90
CA THR A 310 -22.74 -10.84 -18.52
C THR A 310 -21.75 -11.59 -19.41
N ILE A 311 -20.79 -12.27 -18.79
CA ILE A 311 -19.73 -13.02 -19.46
C ILE A 311 -20.29 -14.36 -19.90
N HIS A 312 -20.24 -14.66 -21.20
CA HIS A 312 -20.62 -15.97 -21.73
C HIS A 312 -19.39 -16.87 -22.00
N PRO A 313 -19.49 -18.20 -21.80
CA PRO A 313 -18.40 -19.14 -22.13
C PRO A 313 -17.88 -19.01 -23.57
N ALA A 314 -18.77 -18.76 -24.53
CA ALA A 314 -18.44 -18.53 -25.93
C ALA A 314 -17.52 -17.32 -26.16
N GLU A 315 -17.65 -16.25 -25.36
CA GLU A 315 -16.79 -15.07 -25.47
C GLU A 315 -15.37 -15.36 -25.01
N LEU A 316 -15.22 -16.09 -23.89
CA LEU A 316 -13.91 -16.54 -23.43
C LEU A 316 -13.23 -17.44 -24.47
N LEU A 317 -13.95 -18.41 -25.05
CA LEU A 317 -13.41 -19.29 -26.09
C LEU A 317 -13.07 -18.56 -27.41
N LYS A 318 -13.70 -17.41 -27.67
CA LYS A 318 -13.42 -16.57 -28.83
C LYS A 318 -12.20 -15.66 -28.65
N PHE A 319 -11.99 -15.14 -27.43
CA PHE A 319 -10.95 -14.14 -27.17
C PHE A 319 -9.68 -14.70 -26.50
N LEU A 320 -9.77 -15.83 -25.78
CA LEU A 320 -8.58 -16.53 -25.28
C LEU A 320 -7.94 -17.30 -26.44
N ASP A 321 -6.64 -17.12 -26.64
CA ASP A 321 -5.87 -17.81 -27.67
C ASP A 321 -5.82 -19.33 -27.41
N ASP A 322 -5.68 -20.15 -28.45
CA ASP A 322 -5.48 -21.59 -28.34
C ASP A 322 -4.07 -21.97 -28.84
N PRO A 323 -3.09 -22.15 -27.93
CA PRO A 323 -1.72 -22.55 -28.27
C PRO A 323 -1.58 -23.83 -29.09
N THR A 324 -2.62 -24.68 -29.12
CA THR A 324 -2.64 -25.91 -29.93
C THR A 324 -3.03 -25.69 -31.38
N LYS A 325 -3.71 -24.56 -31.68
CA LYS A 325 -4.18 -24.20 -33.03
C LYS A 325 -3.30 -23.15 -33.73
N ARG A 326 -2.34 -22.52 -33.03
CA ARG A 326 -1.33 -21.64 -33.64
C ARG A 326 -0.67 -22.35 -34.83
N GLU A 327 -0.78 -21.78 -36.02
CA GLU A 327 -0.24 -22.38 -37.26
C GLU A 327 1.24 -22.01 -37.47
N GLU A 328 1.58 -20.74 -37.24
CA GLU A 328 2.93 -20.20 -37.39
C GLU A 328 3.79 -20.33 -36.12
N GLY A 329 5.11 -20.29 -36.30
CA GLY A 329 6.10 -20.27 -35.21
C GLY A 329 6.72 -21.62 -34.87
N GLU A 330 7.77 -21.59 -34.03
CA GLU A 330 8.40 -22.80 -33.51
C GLU A 330 7.54 -23.47 -32.43
N TYR A 331 7.68 -24.79 -32.29
CA TYR A 331 7.17 -25.50 -31.13
C TYR A 331 7.91 -25.13 -29.85
N ILE A 332 7.16 -25.09 -28.76
CA ILE A 332 7.68 -24.84 -27.43
C ILE A 332 8.67 -25.92 -26.98
N ARG A 333 9.73 -25.46 -26.31
CA ARG A 333 10.89 -26.26 -25.91
C ARG A 333 10.92 -26.50 -24.40
N LEU A 334 11.52 -27.61 -23.98
CA LEU A 334 11.73 -27.98 -22.58
C LEU A 334 12.80 -27.08 -21.95
N LYS A 335 12.39 -26.28 -20.96
CA LYS A 335 13.22 -25.29 -20.27
C LYS A 335 14.02 -25.84 -19.07
N ALA A 336 13.76 -27.08 -18.67
CA ALA A 336 14.36 -27.70 -17.49
C ALA A 336 15.90 -27.86 -17.62
N LYS A 337 16.62 -27.52 -16.55
CA LYS A 337 18.09 -27.51 -16.51
C LYS A 337 18.71 -28.90 -16.54
N LEU A 338 18.06 -29.86 -15.88
CA LEU A 338 18.31 -31.31 -15.99
C LEU A 338 17.10 -31.99 -16.64
N ILE A 339 17.28 -33.17 -17.22
CA ILE A 339 16.23 -33.96 -17.89
C ILE A 339 15.29 -34.53 -16.82
N PRO A 340 13.95 -34.30 -16.90
CA PRO A 340 13.00 -34.82 -15.92
C PRO A 340 12.87 -36.35 -15.93
N GLU A 341 12.58 -36.93 -14.77
CA GLU A 341 12.22 -38.35 -14.65
C GLU A 341 10.91 -38.69 -15.39
N PRO A 342 10.70 -39.95 -15.83
CA PRO A 342 11.61 -41.10 -15.75
C PRO A 342 12.42 -41.29 -17.06
N LEU A 343 12.73 -40.21 -17.77
CA LEU A 343 13.46 -40.26 -19.05
C LEU A 343 14.91 -40.78 -18.90
N PRO A 344 15.69 -40.36 -17.88
CA PRO A 344 17.05 -40.81 -17.69
C PRO A 344 17.20 -42.33 -17.51
N VAL A 345 18.41 -42.83 -17.76
CA VAL A 345 18.87 -44.14 -17.29
C VAL A 345 19.27 -44.00 -15.82
N GLU A 346 18.85 -44.97 -15.00
CA GLU A 346 19.12 -44.99 -13.57
C GLU A 346 20.31 -45.91 -13.31
N ILE A 347 21.44 -45.32 -12.93
CA ILE A 347 22.69 -46.03 -12.63
C ILE A 347 22.80 -46.14 -11.11
N ILE A 348 22.79 -47.36 -10.57
CA ILE A 348 23.08 -47.58 -9.15
C ILE A 348 24.59 -47.38 -8.95
N LEU A 349 24.95 -46.37 -8.15
CA LEU A 349 26.33 -46.01 -7.83
C LEU A 349 26.74 -46.67 -6.51
N THR A 350 27.89 -47.33 -6.51
CA THR A 350 28.44 -47.99 -5.32
C THR A 350 29.23 -47.03 -4.43
N SER A 351 29.87 -46.02 -5.01
CA SER A 351 30.73 -45.10 -4.27
C SER A 351 29.95 -44.04 -3.49
N SER A 352 30.63 -43.44 -2.50
CA SER A 352 30.12 -42.33 -1.68
C SER A 352 30.77 -40.97 -1.97
N GLU A 353 31.98 -40.94 -2.53
CA GLU A 353 32.68 -39.70 -2.88
C GLU A 353 32.43 -39.27 -4.33
N ASP A 354 32.30 -37.95 -4.56
CA ASP A 354 32.08 -37.36 -5.89
C ASP A 354 33.13 -37.83 -6.92
N LYS A 355 34.40 -38.00 -6.53
CA LYS A 355 35.49 -38.42 -7.44
C LYS A 355 35.31 -39.85 -7.97
N ASP A 356 34.76 -40.74 -7.15
CA ASP A 356 34.62 -42.16 -7.48
C ASP A 356 33.30 -42.37 -8.24
N MET A 357 32.22 -41.69 -7.84
CA MET A 357 30.98 -41.61 -8.60
C MET A 357 31.17 -41.03 -10.02
N VAL A 358 32.01 -39.99 -10.19
CA VAL A 358 32.37 -39.49 -11.54
C VAL A 358 33.15 -40.53 -12.33
N SER A 359 33.97 -41.37 -11.68
CA SER A 359 34.69 -42.47 -12.32
C SER A 359 33.74 -43.59 -12.78
N GLU A 360 32.80 -44.02 -11.94
CA GLU A 360 31.75 -45.00 -12.29
C GLU A 360 30.92 -44.55 -13.50
N ILE A 361 30.42 -43.31 -13.47
CA ILE A 361 29.60 -42.76 -14.57
C ILE A 361 30.43 -42.55 -15.83
N SER A 362 31.69 -42.11 -15.72
CA SER A 362 32.60 -41.97 -16.87
C SER A 362 32.88 -43.30 -17.55
N LEU A 363 33.07 -44.37 -16.77
CA LEU A 363 33.25 -45.72 -17.30
C LEU A 363 31.99 -46.20 -18.02
N HIS A 364 30.81 -46.01 -17.43
CA HIS A 364 29.53 -46.35 -18.05
C HIS A 364 29.31 -45.61 -19.39
N ILE A 365 29.61 -44.30 -19.45
CA ILE A 365 29.57 -43.50 -20.69
C ILE A 365 30.50 -44.09 -21.76
N LEU A 366 31.75 -44.43 -21.41
CA LEU A 366 32.71 -45.03 -22.34
C LEU A 366 32.25 -46.41 -22.84
N THR A 367 31.64 -47.22 -21.98
CA THR A 367 31.06 -48.53 -22.37
C THR A 367 29.89 -48.37 -23.33
N GLU A 368 28.97 -47.44 -23.06
CA GLU A 368 27.85 -47.14 -23.96
C GLU A 368 28.33 -46.66 -25.35
N LEU A 369 29.36 -45.80 -25.39
CA LEU A 369 29.94 -45.29 -26.64
C LEU A 369 30.56 -46.38 -27.53
N ALA A 370 30.94 -47.54 -26.99
CA ALA A 370 31.38 -48.68 -27.81
C ALA A 370 30.26 -49.23 -28.71
N SER A 371 28.99 -48.93 -28.39
CA SER A 371 27.79 -49.28 -29.18
C SER A 371 27.18 -48.07 -29.92
N LEU A 372 27.99 -47.05 -30.23
CA LEU A 372 27.56 -45.84 -30.94
C LEU A 372 26.99 -46.16 -32.33
N LYS A 373 25.73 -45.79 -32.56
CA LYS A 373 25.07 -45.90 -33.88
C LYS A 373 25.24 -44.64 -34.71
N ARG A 374 25.06 -43.47 -34.10
CA ARG A 374 25.17 -42.16 -34.77
C ARG A 374 25.25 -41.01 -33.78
N THR A 375 25.69 -39.86 -34.28
CA THR A 375 25.63 -38.56 -33.60
C THR A 375 24.67 -37.62 -34.32
N TRP A 376 24.07 -36.66 -33.61
CA TRP A 376 23.25 -35.59 -34.18
C TRP A 376 23.13 -34.40 -33.22
N THR A 377 22.75 -33.23 -33.75
CA THR A 377 22.52 -32.01 -32.96
C THR A 377 21.05 -31.62 -32.97
N ILE A 378 20.58 -31.03 -31.88
CA ILE A 378 19.16 -30.61 -31.71
C ILE A 378 18.90 -29.28 -32.45
N ASN A 379 19.93 -28.44 -32.59
CA ASN A 379 19.94 -27.19 -33.38
C ASN A 379 21.36 -26.60 -33.42
N GLU A 380 21.51 -25.48 -34.15
CA GLU A 380 22.76 -24.70 -34.31
C GLU A 380 23.42 -24.24 -32.99
N LYS A 381 22.70 -24.21 -31.87
CA LYS A 381 23.24 -23.82 -30.55
C LYS A 381 23.73 -25.03 -29.73
N ALA A 382 23.87 -26.19 -30.36
CA ALA A 382 24.44 -27.38 -29.74
C ALA A 382 25.91 -27.12 -29.32
N PRO A 383 26.38 -27.66 -28.18
CA PRO A 383 27.70 -27.35 -27.65
C PRO A 383 28.86 -27.90 -28.50
N PHE A 384 28.64 -29.03 -29.18
CA PHE A 384 29.67 -29.77 -29.90
C PHE A 384 29.17 -30.29 -31.25
N GLU A 385 29.98 -30.13 -32.30
CA GLU A 385 29.71 -30.65 -33.65
C GLU A 385 29.94 -32.17 -33.70
N ASP A 386 31.06 -32.66 -33.14
CA ASP A 386 31.31 -34.08 -32.87
C ASP A 386 31.15 -34.38 -31.37
N PRO A 387 29.96 -34.82 -30.89
CA PRO A 387 29.76 -35.14 -29.49
C PRO A 387 30.45 -36.44 -29.04
N ALA A 388 30.75 -37.38 -29.95
CA ALA A 388 31.34 -38.66 -29.58
C ALA A 388 32.80 -38.47 -29.15
N GLN A 389 33.59 -37.80 -30.00
CA GLN A 389 34.98 -37.45 -29.68
C GLN A 389 35.09 -36.61 -28.41
N GLN A 390 34.15 -35.68 -28.20
CA GLN A 390 34.16 -34.82 -27.01
C GLN A 390 33.83 -35.57 -25.72
N LEU A 391 32.90 -36.53 -25.74
CA LEU A 391 32.64 -37.40 -24.58
C LEU A 391 33.82 -38.32 -24.28
N GLU A 392 34.40 -38.96 -25.30
CA GLU A 392 35.56 -39.82 -25.14
C GLU A 392 36.73 -39.04 -24.52
N MET A 393 36.98 -37.81 -25.01
CA MET A 393 37.99 -36.91 -24.45
C MET A 393 37.71 -36.55 -22.99
N ILE A 394 36.47 -36.18 -22.64
CA ILE A 394 36.07 -35.80 -21.27
C ILE A 394 36.29 -36.96 -20.31
N CYS A 395 35.74 -38.14 -20.62
CA CYS A 395 35.82 -39.32 -19.77
C CYS A 395 37.24 -39.87 -19.71
N SER A 396 37.96 -39.94 -20.84
CA SER A 396 39.36 -40.37 -20.86
C SER A 396 40.28 -39.42 -20.10
N ARG A 397 40.04 -38.10 -20.14
CA ARG A 397 40.80 -37.13 -19.34
C ARG A 397 40.60 -37.38 -17.85
N TRP A 398 39.36 -37.58 -17.41
CA TRP A 398 39.06 -37.89 -16.00
C TRP A 398 39.72 -39.20 -15.55
N MET A 399 39.62 -40.26 -16.36
CA MET A 399 40.18 -41.57 -16.03
C MET A 399 41.72 -41.61 -16.04
N LYS A 400 42.37 -40.70 -16.77
CA LYS A 400 43.84 -40.57 -16.84
C LYS A 400 44.42 -39.56 -15.82
N ASP A 401 43.60 -38.71 -15.19
CA ASP A 401 44.08 -37.81 -14.14
C ASP A 401 44.40 -38.60 -12.87
N SER A 402 45.66 -38.57 -12.43
CA SER A 402 46.11 -39.24 -11.21
C SER A 402 45.63 -38.56 -9.93
N LYS A 403 45.20 -37.29 -9.99
CA LYS A 403 44.68 -36.55 -8.83
C LYS A 403 43.17 -36.67 -8.66
N LYS A 404 42.43 -36.90 -9.75
CA LYS A 404 40.96 -36.96 -9.80
C LYS A 404 40.30 -35.86 -8.98
N ASP A 405 40.72 -34.60 -9.18
CA ASP A 405 40.20 -33.46 -8.41
C ASP A 405 38.90 -32.92 -9.05
N PRO A 406 37.71 -33.17 -8.47
CA PRO A 406 36.44 -32.68 -9.02
C PRO A 406 36.35 -31.14 -9.00
N PHE A 407 37.15 -30.46 -8.17
CA PHE A 407 37.19 -29.00 -8.09
C PHE A 407 38.09 -28.36 -9.16
N ASN A 408 38.93 -29.13 -9.85
CA ASN A 408 39.91 -28.66 -10.82
C ASN A 408 40.12 -29.64 -11.99
N PHE A 409 39.05 -29.93 -12.72
CA PHE A 409 39.09 -30.81 -13.89
C PHE A 409 39.86 -30.19 -15.07
N ILE A 410 39.66 -28.89 -15.31
CA ILE A 410 40.34 -28.11 -16.35
C ILE A 410 40.72 -26.73 -15.79
N THR A 411 42.01 -26.41 -15.87
CA THR A 411 42.51 -25.03 -15.75
C THR A 411 42.34 -24.34 -17.11
N PRO A 412 41.58 -23.25 -17.24
CA PRO A 412 41.37 -22.59 -18.53
C PRO A 412 42.68 -22.15 -19.19
N GLY A 413 42.77 -22.30 -20.51
CA GLY A 413 43.96 -21.93 -21.30
C GLY A 413 45.17 -22.86 -21.13
N SER A 414 45.05 -23.97 -20.40
CA SER A 414 46.16 -24.92 -20.19
C SER A 414 46.45 -25.83 -21.40
N HIS A 415 45.45 -26.16 -22.22
CA HIS A 415 45.59 -27.06 -23.37
C HIS A 415 44.67 -26.69 -24.53
N GLN A 416 45.15 -26.79 -25.77
CA GLN A 416 44.30 -26.63 -26.97
C GLN A 416 43.16 -27.66 -27.03
N ALA A 417 43.39 -28.89 -26.55
CA ALA A 417 42.38 -29.95 -26.55
C ALA A 417 41.10 -29.59 -25.76
N THR A 418 41.21 -28.77 -24.70
CA THR A 418 40.04 -28.36 -23.88
C THR A 418 39.33 -27.11 -24.40
N SER A 419 39.81 -26.51 -25.50
CA SER A 419 39.26 -25.27 -26.08
C SER A 419 37.78 -25.38 -26.47
N SER A 420 37.33 -26.57 -26.90
CA SER A 420 35.92 -26.87 -27.18
C SER A 420 35.04 -26.72 -25.93
N ILE A 421 35.46 -27.28 -24.80
CA ILE A 421 34.76 -27.21 -23.51
C ILE A 421 34.76 -25.77 -22.99
N GLU A 422 35.89 -25.07 -23.09
CA GLU A 422 36.02 -23.67 -22.69
C GLU A 422 35.08 -22.78 -23.51
N LYS A 423 35.01 -22.97 -24.84
CA LYS A 423 34.08 -22.29 -25.76
C LYS A 423 32.62 -22.62 -25.42
N ALA A 424 32.29 -23.90 -25.18
CA ALA A 424 30.94 -24.33 -24.82
C ALA A 424 30.48 -23.79 -23.45
N LEU A 425 31.40 -23.50 -22.54
CA LEU A 425 31.16 -22.80 -21.26
C LEU A 425 31.15 -21.26 -21.40
N GLY A 426 31.34 -20.71 -22.61
CA GLY A 426 31.33 -19.28 -22.88
C GLY A 426 32.59 -18.53 -22.40
N ILE A 427 33.67 -19.23 -22.07
CA ILE A 427 34.95 -18.63 -21.69
C ILE A 427 35.52 -17.88 -22.91
N GLY A 428 36.09 -16.69 -22.68
CA GLY A 428 36.58 -15.81 -23.76
C GLY A 428 35.49 -15.17 -24.65
N SER A 429 34.21 -15.49 -24.46
CA SER A 429 33.13 -15.04 -25.35
C SER A 429 32.61 -13.60 -25.08
N LYS A 430 33.09 -12.94 -24.02
CA LYS A 430 32.72 -11.55 -23.73
C LYS A 430 33.43 -10.60 -24.70
N LYS A 431 32.65 -9.94 -25.57
CA LYS A 431 33.13 -8.80 -26.37
C LYS A 431 33.66 -7.69 -25.45
N ARG A 432 34.69 -6.96 -25.89
CA ARG A 432 35.26 -5.83 -25.13
C ARG A 432 34.16 -4.78 -24.90
N THR A 433 33.94 -4.42 -23.64
CA THR A 433 33.13 -3.25 -23.27
C THR A 433 33.98 -2.00 -23.45
N PHE A 434 33.64 -1.19 -24.45
CA PHE A 434 34.30 0.09 -24.68
C PHE A 434 33.59 1.20 -23.89
N SER A 435 34.36 2.03 -23.21
CA SER A 435 33.88 3.11 -22.34
C SER A 435 33.68 4.45 -23.06
N ALA A 436 34.14 4.57 -24.31
CA ALA A 436 33.95 5.74 -25.16
C ALA A 436 33.06 5.40 -26.36
N PRO A 437 32.23 6.34 -26.84
CA PRO A 437 31.49 6.16 -28.08
C PRO A 437 32.47 6.00 -29.25
N MET A 438 32.32 4.92 -30.00
CA MET A 438 33.11 4.65 -31.21
C MET A 438 32.19 4.40 -32.40
N GLU A 439 32.71 4.66 -33.58
CA GLU A 439 32.04 4.36 -34.84
C GLU A 439 31.71 2.85 -34.91
N GLY A 440 30.45 2.53 -35.24
CA GLY A 440 29.93 1.15 -35.18
C GLY A 440 29.37 0.70 -33.82
N MET A 441 29.36 1.54 -32.78
CA MET A 441 28.63 1.27 -31.54
C MET A 441 27.11 1.26 -31.81
N LYS A 442 26.50 0.07 -31.71
CA LYS A 442 25.05 -0.11 -31.86
C LYS A 442 24.34 -0.20 -30.51
N GLN A 443 23.13 0.36 -30.43
CA GLN A 443 22.21 0.08 -29.32
C GLN A 443 21.87 -1.42 -29.31
N PRO A 444 21.72 -2.06 -28.14
CA PRO A 444 21.24 -3.44 -28.07
C PRO A 444 19.84 -3.58 -28.67
N GLU A 445 19.70 -4.47 -29.66
CA GLU A 445 18.39 -4.80 -30.26
C GLU A 445 17.52 -5.56 -29.25
N VAL A 446 16.41 -4.95 -28.82
CA VAL A 446 15.41 -5.58 -27.95
C VAL A 446 14.41 -6.32 -28.83
N ASN A 447 14.71 -7.58 -29.14
CA ASN A 447 13.82 -8.44 -29.93
C ASN A 447 12.57 -8.82 -29.13
N CYS A 448 11.37 -8.52 -29.66
CA CYS A 448 10.11 -9.03 -29.11
C CYS A 448 10.08 -10.56 -29.18
N LEU A 449 9.68 -11.21 -28.09
CA LEU A 449 9.54 -12.67 -28.04
C LEU A 449 8.34 -13.10 -28.89
N LYS A 450 8.56 -13.96 -29.88
CA LYS A 450 7.48 -14.53 -30.70
C LYS A 450 6.71 -15.61 -29.92
N PRO A 451 5.38 -15.66 -29.99
CA PRO A 451 4.58 -16.75 -29.41
C PRO A 451 4.98 -18.11 -30.00
N LEU A 452 5.10 -19.13 -29.14
CA LEU A 452 5.45 -20.50 -29.53
C LEU A 452 4.21 -21.41 -29.60
N ARG A 453 4.31 -22.52 -30.32
CA ARG A 453 3.23 -23.49 -30.51
C ARG A 453 3.26 -24.59 -29.45
N TYR A 454 2.10 -25.01 -28.94
CA TYR A 454 2.01 -26.13 -28.00
C TYR A 454 2.39 -27.45 -28.67
N HIS A 455 2.97 -28.38 -27.90
CA HIS A 455 3.17 -29.74 -28.35
C HIS A 455 2.88 -30.76 -27.24
N ARG A 456 2.38 -31.94 -27.63
CA ARG A 456 1.95 -33.01 -26.71
C ARG A 456 3.08 -33.58 -25.84
N TRP A 457 4.35 -33.33 -26.18
CA TRP A 457 5.50 -33.76 -25.37
C TRP A 457 5.37 -33.28 -23.90
N ILE A 458 4.73 -32.13 -23.66
CA ILE A 458 4.52 -31.58 -22.31
C ILE A 458 3.67 -32.53 -21.45
N GLU A 459 2.53 -32.98 -21.96
CA GLU A 459 1.64 -33.94 -21.25
C GLU A 459 2.38 -35.24 -20.93
N GLU A 460 3.26 -35.68 -21.83
CA GLU A 460 4.04 -36.91 -21.69
C GLU A 460 5.17 -36.82 -20.65
N VAL A 461 5.62 -35.60 -20.30
CA VAL A 461 6.54 -35.30 -19.20
C VAL A 461 5.79 -35.16 -17.87
N PHE A 462 4.68 -34.41 -17.83
CA PHE A 462 3.83 -34.32 -16.63
C PHE A 462 3.38 -35.72 -16.16
N ARG A 463 2.92 -36.56 -17.10
CA ARG A 463 2.53 -37.96 -16.83
C ARG A 463 3.70 -38.91 -16.56
N GLY A 464 4.93 -38.47 -16.76
CA GLY A 464 6.10 -39.23 -16.31
C GLY A 464 6.38 -38.95 -14.83
N LEU A 465 6.33 -37.67 -14.46
CA LEU A 465 6.61 -37.19 -13.12
C LEU A 465 5.54 -37.55 -12.08
N ASP A 466 4.26 -37.65 -12.49
CA ASP A 466 3.14 -38.02 -11.61
C ASP A 466 3.01 -39.54 -11.32
N GLN A 467 3.92 -40.35 -11.87
CA GLN A 467 3.99 -41.80 -11.60
C GLN A 467 4.91 -42.11 -10.42
N GLU A 468 4.66 -43.26 -9.78
CA GLU A 468 5.60 -43.87 -8.84
C GLU A 468 6.94 -44.16 -9.54
N SER A 469 8.04 -44.04 -8.79
CA SER A 469 9.38 -44.36 -9.27
C SER A 469 9.62 -45.86 -9.34
N SER A 470 10.69 -46.26 -10.03
CA SER A 470 11.13 -47.67 -10.07
C SER A 470 11.62 -48.19 -8.72
N PHE A 471 12.01 -47.29 -7.80
CA PHE A 471 12.55 -47.62 -6.48
C PHE A 471 11.41 -47.63 -5.46
N LYS A 472 10.66 -48.73 -5.41
CA LYS A 472 9.48 -48.85 -4.53
C LYS A 472 9.83 -48.88 -3.06
N ASP A 473 10.95 -49.50 -2.71
CA ASP A 473 11.34 -49.75 -1.32
C ASP A 473 12.21 -48.62 -0.76
N TYR A 474 12.64 -47.68 -1.61
CA TYR A 474 13.50 -46.55 -1.24
C TYR A 474 12.83 -45.18 -1.48
N ILE A 475 13.15 -44.21 -0.63
CA ILE A 475 12.65 -42.83 -0.68
C ILE A 475 13.78 -41.79 -0.62
N PRO A 476 13.68 -40.67 -1.36
CA PRO A 476 14.48 -39.48 -1.08
C PRO A 476 13.89 -38.70 0.12
N PHE A 477 14.67 -37.78 0.70
CA PHE A 477 14.23 -36.86 1.75
C PHE A 477 13.61 -37.55 2.99
N LEU A 478 14.32 -38.56 3.53
CA LEU A 478 13.90 -39.31 4.73
C LEU A 478 13.63 -38.38 5.93
N GLU A 479 14.36 -37.26 6.01
CA GLU A 479 14.21 -36.23 7.04
C GLU A 479 12.80 -35.59 7.13
N LEU A 480 11.94 -35.81 6.12
CA LEU A 480 10.54 -35.36 6.13
C LEU A 480 9.59 -36.35 6.81
N LEU A 481 10.08 -37.51 7.24
CA LEU A 481 9.34 -38.50 8.03
C LEU A 481 9.76 -38.50 9.52
N GLU A 482 10.77 -37.71 9.91
CA GLU A 482 11.20 -37.55 11.30
C GLU A 482 10.06 -36.96 12.16
N GLU A 483 9.73 -37.62 13.28
CA GLU A 483 8.64 -37.17 14.17
C GLU A 483 8.98 -35.81 14.81
N PRO A 484 8.10 -34.79 14.69
CA PRO A 484 8.27 -33.54 15.42
C PRO A 484 8.21 -33.78 16.95
N ILE A 485 9.12 -33.12 17.67
CA ILE A 485 9.36 -33.23 19.13
C ILE A 485 8.09 -33.53 19.96
N ASP A 486 7.95 -34.79 20.40
CA ASP A 486 6.96 -35.39 21.33
C ASP A 486 5.77 -34.49 21.75
N ASP A 487 4.89 -34.15 20.80
CA ASP A 487 3.61 -33.52 21.12
C ASP A 487 2.62 -34.60 21.61
N GLN A 488 2.46 -34.66 22.93
CA GLN A 488 1.58 -35.64 23.58
C GLN A 488 0.07 -35.38 23.36
N HIS A 489 -0.32 -34.38 22.55
CA HIS A 489 -1.71 -34.11 22.23
C HIS A 489 -2.35 -35.28 21.44
N PRO A 490 -3.52 -35.82 21.85
CA PRO A 490 -4.13 -36.98 21.18
C PRO A 490 -4.47 -36.78 19.70
N ILE A 491 -4.76 -35.53 19.28
CA ILE A 491 -4.97 -35.22 17.86
C ILE A 491 -3.65 -35.32 17.08
N SER A 492 -2.51 -34.95 17.70
CA SER A 492 -1.20 -35.07 17.04
C SER A 492 -0.95 -36.51 16.61
N ARG A 493 -1.01 -37.47 17.56
CA ARG A 493 -0.81 -38.91 17.29
C ARG A 493 -1.70 -39.49 16.17
N ILE A 494 -2.93 -38.99 16.03
CA ILE A 494 -3.87 -39.43 14.98
C ILE A 494 -3.53 -38.79 13.63
N SER A 495 -3.19 -37.51 13.63
CA SER A 495 -2.87 -36.72 12.43
C SER A 495 -1.49 -37.04 11.87
N GLU A 496 -0.51 -37.28 12.74
CA GLU A 496 0.88 -37.62 12.44
C GLU A 496 0.97 -38.90 11.62
N SER A 497 0.38 -40.00 12.09
CA SER A 497 0.35 -41.25 11.31
C SER A 497 -0.26 -41.07 9.91
N ALA A 498 -1.29 -40.24 9.76
CA ALA A 498 -1.89 -39.96 8.45
C ALA A 498 -0.99 -39.05 7.58
N ALA A 499 -0.36 -38.04 8.19
CA ALA A 499 0.56 -37.12 7.52
C ALA A 499 1.83 -37.84 7.04
N THR A 500 2.49 -38.62 7.90
CA THR A 500 3.70 -39.39 7.57
C THR A 500 3.42 -40.40 6.44
N ASN A 501 2.27 -41.08 6.44
CA ASN A 501 1.87 -41.94 5.32
C ASN A 501 1.67 -41.14 4.01
N THR A 502 1.01 -39.98 4.08
CA THR A 502 0.79 -39.09 2.93
C THR A 502 2.10 -38.57 2.35
N ILE A 503 3.04 -38.17 3.22
CA ILE A 503 4.38 -37.72 2.84
C ILE A 503 5.16 -38.88 2.21
N LYS A 504 5.20 -40.06 2.84
CA LYS A 504 5.85 -41.26 2.30
C LYS A 504 5.35 -41.59 0.88
N GLU A 505 4.04 -41.55 0.64
CA GLU A 505 3.48 -41.70 -0.72
C GLU A 505 3.91 -40.60 -1.70
N ALA A 506 4.09 -39.35 -1.25
CA ALA A 506 4.64 -38.28 -2.09
C ALA A 506 6.13 -38.51 -2.43
N LEU A 507 6.91 -39.08 -1.51
CA LEU A 507 8.34 -39.33 -1.67
C LEU A 507 8.64 -40.40 -2.73
N HIS A 508 7.76 -41.39 -2.90
CA HIS A 508 7.91 -42.43 -3.94
C HIS A 508 7.67 -41.95 -5.39
N LEU A 509 7.27 -40.70 -5.63
CA LEU A 509 6.98 -40.17 -6.98
C LEU A 509 8.24 -39.84 -7.79
N ASN A 510 8.17 -40.01 -9.11
CA ASN A 510 9.21 -39.58 -10.06
C ASN A 510 9.51 -38.07 -9.95
N SER A 511 8.50 -37.24 -9.69
CA SER A 511 8.68 -35.81 -9.39
C SER A 511 9.62 -35.57 -8.20
N THR A 512 9.58 -36.44 -7.20
CA THR A 512 10.31 -36.26 -5.94
C THR A 512 11.72 -36.83 -6.03
N LEU A 513 11.91 -37.94 -6.75
CA LEU A 513 13.23 -38.39 -7.22
C LEU A 513 13.93 -37.31 -8.06
N TYR A 514 13.18 -36.66 -8.98
CA TYR A 514 13.70 -35.54 -9.77
C TYR A 514 14.09 -34.33 -8.90
N ALA A 515 13.27 -33.98 -7.90
CA ALA A 515 13.60 -32.94 -6.94
C ALA A 515 14.88 -33.26 -6.15
N ALA A 516 15.09 -34.52 -5.72
CA ALA A 516 16.31 -34.94 -5.03
C ALA A 516 17.57 -34.82 -5.90
N LYS A 517 17.48 -35.16 -7.19
CA LYS A 517 18.56 -34.97 -8.17
C LYS A 517 18.86 -33.47 -8.38
N LEU A 518 17.83 -32.63 -8.45
CA LEU A 518 17.99 -31.18 -8.59
C LEU A 518 18.54 -30.52 -7.32
N THR A 519 18.09 -30.87 -6.12
CA THR A 519 18.64 -30.39 -4.85
C THR A 519 20.13 -30.71 -4.75
N ASN A 520 20.55 -31.92 -5.11
CA ASN A 520 21.97 -32.31 -5.16
C ASN A 520 22.79 -31.50 -6.17
N PHE A 521 22.22 -31.17 -7.33
CA PHE A 521 22.84 -30.32 -8.34
C PHE A 521 22.94 -28.85 -7.89
N TYR A 522 21.84 -28.25 -7.43
CA TYR A 522 21.79 -26.84 -7.01
C TYR A 522 22.60 -26.59 -5.74
N SER A 523 22.67 -27.52 -4.79
CA SER A 523 23.56 -27.44 -3.62
C SER A 523 25.04 -27.37 -4.03
N ARG A 524 25.46 -28.19 -5.00
CA ARG A 524 26.84 -28.15 -5.56
C ARG A 524 27.11 -26.87 -6.34
N MET A 525 26.14 -26.40 -7.12
CA MET A 525 26.23 -25.13 -7.85
C MET A 525 26.28 -23.90 -6.91
N GLY A 526 25.47 -23.91 -5.86
CA GLY A 526 25.30 -22.81 -4.91
C GLY A 526 26.37 -22.74 -3.82
N GLY A 527 26.57 -23.82 -3.05
CA GLY A 527 27.28 -23.81 -1.77
C GLY A 527 28.58 -24.60 -1.74
N ALA A 528 28.53 -25.91 -1.98
CA ALA A 528 29.64 -26.83 -1.63
C ALA A 528 30.99 -26.46 -2.27
N PHE A 529 30.98 -26.04 -3.54
CA PHE A 529 32.18 -25.65 -4.29
C PHE A 529 32.72 -24.25 -3.95
N LYS A 530 32.03 -23.47 -3.09
CA LYS A 530 32.51 -22.17 -2.57
C LYS A 530 33.21 -22.31 -1.22
N VAL A 531 32.67 -23.12 -0.31
CA VAL A 531 33.12 -23.18 1.09
C VAL A 531 34.58 -23.62 1.20
N ARG A 532 35.00 -24.70 0.53
CA ARG A 532 36.41 -25.11 0.49
C ARG A 532 37.34 -24.08 -0.18
N ARG A 533 36.86 -23.31 -1.18
CA ARG A 533 37.70 -22.30 -1.86
C ARG A 533 37.93 -21.04 -1.02
N TYR A 534 36.97 -20.63 -0.18
CA TYR A 534 37.16 -19.51 0.75
C TYR A 534 38.24 -19.79 1.80
N ILE A 535 38.41 -21.05 2.21
CA ILE A 535 39.42 -21.48 3.19
C ILE A 535 40.83 -21.55 2.58
N MET A 536 40.95 -21.79 1.27
CA MET A 536 42.24 -22.11 0.62
C MET A 536 42.84 -21.03 -0.28
N ASN A 537 42.26 -19.84 -0.39
CA ASN A 537 42.78 -18.71 -1.20
C ASN A 537 43.14 -19.05 -2.67
N LYS A 538 42.52 -20.08 -3.27
CA LYS A 538 42.77 -20.51 -4.65
C LYS A 538 41.76 -19.94 -5.65
N ASP A 539 42.21 -19.80 -6.89
CA ASP A 539 41.57 -18.99 -7.93
C ASP A 539 40.09 -19.26 -8.22
N ARG A 540 39.38 -18.18 -8.56
CA ARG A 540 37.96 -18.21 -8.94
C ARG A 540 37.71 -18.82 -10.34
N GLY A 541 38.78 -19.12 -11.08
CA GLY A 541 38.75 -19.43 -12.53
C GLY A 541 38.64 -20.89 -12.96
N GLN A 542 38.79 -21.88 -12.07
CA GLN A 542 38.86 -23.30 -12.48
C GLN A 542 37.50 -23.92 -12.84
N ILE A 543 37.50 -24.79 -13.85
CA ILE A 543 36.37 -25.64 -14.27
C ILE A 543 36.34 -26.91 -13.40
N GLY A 544 35.18 -27.24 -12.84
CA GLY A 544 34.96 -28.45 -12.03
C GLY A 544 34.10 -29.50 -12.73
N ILE A 545 34.09 -30.72 -12.22
CA ILE A 545 33.22 -31.82 -12.65
C ILE A 545 32.62 -32.52 -11.43
N PHE A 546 31.34 -32.87 -11.48
CA PHE A 546 30.65 -33.59 -10.40
C PHE A 546 29.51 -34.48 -10.94
N PRO A 547 29.07 -35.51 -10.19
CA PRO A 547 28.07 -36.45 -10.66
C PRO A 547 26.64 -35.88 -10.48
N LEU A 548 25.73 -36.26 -11.37
CA LEU A 548 24.30 -35.97 -11.27
C LEU A 548 23.58 -37.19 -10.69
N TYR A 549 23.21 -37.13 -9.40
CA TYR A 549 22.61 -38.25 -8.68
C TYR A 549 21.64 -37.79 -7.58
N ALA A 550 20.85 -38.73 -7.05
CA ALA A 550 20.13 -38.61 -5.78
C ALA A 550 20.57 -39.72 -4.81
N THR A 551 20.52 -39.44 -3.52
CA THR A 551 20.57 -40.47 -2.46
C THR A 551 19.13 -40.87 -2.14
N LEU A 552 18.87 -42.18 -2.07
CA LEU A 552 17.61 -42.74 -1.59
C LEU A 552 17.91 -43.61 -0.37
N HIS A 553 17.04 -43.57 0.62
CA HIS A 553 17.11 -44.33 1.85
C HIS A 553 16.08 -45.44 1.81
N ASP A 554 16.35 -46.58 2.41
CA ASP A 554 15.35 -47.63 2.57
C ASP A 554 14.18 -47.09 3.40
N SER A 555 12.96 -47.46 3.02
CA SER A 555 11.75 -46.87 3.60
C SER A 555 11.33 -47.50 4.95
N GLU A 556 12.03 -48.54 5.39
CA GLU A 556 11.90 -49.24 6.67
C GLU A 556 13.20 -49.19 7.51
N SER A 557 14.35 -48.86 6.92
CA SER A 557 15.67 -48.78 7.58
C SER A 557 16.44 -47.50 7.25
N GLU A 558 16.79 -46.70 8.27
CA GLU A 558 17.55 -45.45 8.09
C GLU A 558 19.01 -45.65 7.62
N GLU A 559 19.60 -46.80 7.97
CA GLU A 559 21.00 -47.11 7.70
C GLU A 559 21.25 -47.53 6.24
N GLU A 560 20.27 -48.18 5.61
CA GLU A 560 20.40 -48.62 4.23
C GLU A 560 20.09 -47.47 3.26
N ARG A 561 20.99 -47.25 2.30
CA ARG A 561 20.85 -46.20 1.29
C ARG A 561 21.55 -46.56 -0.01
N ILE A 562 20.91 -46.20 -1.12
CA ILE A 562 21.45 -46.33 -2.47
C ILE A 562 21.67 -44.94 -3.09
N ARG A 563 22.57 -44.85 -4.07
CA ARG A 563 22.77 -43.63 -4.86
C ARG A 563 22.40 -43.91 -6.32
N VAL A 564 21.53 -43.09 -6.89
CA VAL A 564 21.03 -43.25 -8.26
C VAL A 564 21.55 -42.11 -9.13
N GLY A 565 22.60 -42.40 -9.88
CA GLY A 565 23.20 -41.53 -10.88
C GLY A 565 22.48 -41.56 -12.23
N HIS A 566 22.71 -40.54 -13.05
CA HIS A 566 22.24 -40.51 -14.45
C HIS A 566 23.12 -39.67 -15.41
N GLY A 567 24.23 -39.10 -14.92
CA GLY A 567 25.03 -38.19 -15.72
C GLY A 567 26.12 -37.44 -14.97
N LEU A 568 26.79 -36.53 -15.68
CA LEU A 568 27.86 -35.67 -15.19
C LEU A 568 27.52 -34.20 -15.43
N CYS A 569 27.99 -33.32 -14.55
CA CYS A 569 27.95 -31.88 -14.74
C CYS A 569 29.37 -31.32 -14.76
N ILE A 570 29.74 -30.63 -15.85
CA ILE A 570 30.98 -29.86 -15.96
C ILE A 570 30.64 -28.39 -15.72
N ARG A 571 31.10 -27.85 -14.60
CA ARG A 571 30.79 -26.50 -14.13
C ARG A 571 31.86 -25.51 -14.59
N GLY A 572 31.44 -24.42 -15.21
CA GLY A 572 32.33 -23.33 -15.61
C GLY A 572 32.77 -22.39 -14.47
N PRO A 573 33.66 -21.44 -14.78
CA PRO A 573 34.24 -20.52 -13.79
C PRO A 573 33.18 -19.68 -13.05
N HIS A 574 33.36 -19.47 -11.75
CA HIS A 574 32.34 -18.84 -10.90
C HIS A 574 32.68 -17.38 -10.56
N HIS A 575 32.31 -16.47 -11.48
CA HIS A 575 32.47 -15.02 -11.32
C HIS A 575 31.17 -14.29 -10.92
N ALA A 576 30.16 -15.01 -10.40
CA ALA A 576 28.86 -14.43 -10.06
C ALA A 576 28.90 -13.60 -8.76
N LYS A 577 28.92 -12.27 -8.91
CA LYS A 577 28.85 -11.28 -7.84
C LYS A 577 27.39 -10.98 -7.48
N ALA A 578 26.60 -10.56 -8.46
CA ALA A 578 25.18 -10.26 -8.32
C ALA A 578 24.31 -11.54 -8.26
N ALA A 579 23.07 -11.42 -7.76
CA ALA A 579 22.09 -12.51 -7.71
C ALA A 579 21.72 -13.02 -9.12
N THR A 580 21.60 -12.09 -10.07
CA THR A 580 21.27 -12.32 -11.49
C THR A 580 22.45 -12.79 -12.35
N ASP A 581 23.68 -12.76 -11.83
CA ASP A 581 24.85 -13.23 -12.57
C ASP A 581 24.74 -14.73 -12.86
N ARG A 582 25.05 -15.12 -14.10
CA ARG A 582 24.90 -16.50 -14.56
C ARG A 582 26.16 -17.34 -14.40
N ILE A 583 25.95 -18.60 -14.02
CA ILE A 583 26.95 -19.65 -13.88
C ILE A 583 26.77 -20.62 -15.06
N PRO A 584 27.70 -20.68 -16.04
CA PRO A 584 27.63 -21.63 -17.13
C PRO A 584 28.01 -23.04 -16.67
N PHE A 585 27.39 -24.06 -17.26
CA PHE A 585 27.73 -25.46 -17.06
C PHE A 585 27.33 -26.29 -18.28
N ILE A 586 27.93 -27.47 -18.42
CA ILE A 586 27.54 -28.50 -19.38
C ILE A 586 26.96 -29.67 -18.59
N SER A 587 25.77 -30.13 -18.94
CA SER A 587 25.25 -31.42 -18.48
C SER A 587 25.49 -32.49 -19.53
N ILE A 588 25.85 -33.69 -19.08
CA ILE A 588 25.96 -34.93 -19.87
C ILE A 588 25.02 -35.91 -19.19
N GLU A 589 23.91 -36.24 -19.83
CA GLU A 589 22.80 -36.97 -19.23
C GLU A 589 22.41 -38.16 -20.10
N ILE A 590 22.29 -39.35 -19.50
CA ILE A 590 22.03 -40.59 -20.22
C ILE A 590 20.52 -40.89 -20.15
N VAL A 591 19.90 -41.12 -21.30
CA VAL A 591 18.44 -41.23 -21.46
C VAL A 591 18.07 -42.54 -22.13
N LYS A 592 17.04 -43.25 -21.65
CA LYS A 592 16.60 -44.54 -22.19
C LYS A 592 16.23 -44.40 -23.68
N ASN A 593 16.75 -45.24 -24.58
CA ASN A 593 16.59 -45.09 -26.04
C ASN A 593 15.24 -45.56 -26.60
N SER A 594 14.15 -44.93 -26.17
CA SER A 594 12.79 -45.22 -26.64
C SER A 594 12.29 -44.23 -27.69
N HIS A 595 11.30 -44.64 -28.51
CA HIS A 595 10.65 -43.72 -29.49
C HIS A 595 10.03 -42.49 -28.82
N LYS A 596 9.43 -42.66 -27.63
CA LYS A 596 8.91 -41.56 -26.79
C LYS A 596 10.03 -40.61 -26.39
N ASN A 597 11.14 -41.12 -25.86
CA ASN A 597 12.25 -40.30 -25.38
C ASN A 597 12.94 -39.58 -26.54
N ARG A 598 13.24 -40.26 -27.66
CA ARG A 598 13.75 -39.64 -28.90
C ARG A 598 12.91 -38.44 -29.34
N THR A 599 11.59 -38.54 -29.22
CA THR A 599 10.67 -37.45 -29.55
C THR A 599 10.77 -36.29 -28.55
N ILE A 600 10.79 -36.55 -27.23
CA ILE A 600 10.90 -35.49 -26.22
C ILE A 600 12.26 -34.76 -26.28
N ILE A 601 13.36 -35.49 -26.47
CA ILE A 601 14.72 -34.93 -26.53
C ILE A 601 14.88 -33.91 -27.68
N LYS A 602 14.18 -34.08 -28.80
CA LYS A 602 14.17 -33.08 -29.90
C LYS A 602 13.61 -31.71 -29.49
N TYR A 603 12.82 -31.61 -28.43
CA TYR A 603 12.28 -30.35 -27.92
C TYR A 603 13.15 -29.69 -26.84
N LEU A 604 14.38 -30.15 -26.59
CA LEU A 604 15.29 -29.43 -25.71
C LEU A 604 15.76 -28.10 -26.35
N ASN A 605 16.08 -27.10 -25.52
CA ASN A 605 16.55 -25.80 -26.00
C ASN A 605 17.79 -25.90 -26.90
N SER A 606 18.77 -26.72 -26.52
CA SER A 606 19.97 -27.06 -27.29
C SER A 606 20.53 -28.39 -26.80
N GLY A 607 21.36 -29.02 -27.63
CA GLY A 607 22.15 -30.18 -27.23
C GLY A 607 22.76 -30.93 -28.42
N SER A 608 23.83 -31.67 -28.13
CA SER A 608 24.44 -32.66 -29.01
C SER A 608 24.15 -34.05 -28.45
N VAL A 609 23.85 -35.03 -29.30
CA VAL A 609 23.36 -36.35 -28.90
C VAL A 609 24.19 -37.44 -29.54
N CYS A 610 24.62 -38.40 -28.73
CA CYS A 610 25.11 -39.71 -29.19
C CYS A 610 24.01 -40.75 -28.98
N GLU A 611 23.60 -41.43 -30.05
CA GLU A 611 22.63 -42.52 -30.00
C GLU A 611 23.38 -43.86 -30.00
N THR A 612 23.19 -44.65 -28.95
CA THR A 612 23.78 -45.99 -28.78
C THR A 612 22.71 -47.07 -29.02
N ASP A 613 23.02 -48.34 -28.76
CA ASP A 613 22.00 -49.39 -28.78
C ASP A 613 20.89 -49.13 -27.74
N GLN A 614 21.28 -48.86 -26.48
CA GLN A 614 20.37 -48.82 -25.33
C GLN A 614 20.02 -47.41 -24.85
N SER A 615 20.86 -46.42 -25.17
CA SER A 615 20.79 -45.06 -24.61
C SER A 615 20.86 -43.94 -25.67
N LEU A 616 20.48 -42.74 -25.22
CA LEU A 616 20.81 -41.46 -25.83
C LEU A 616 21.65 -40.70 -24.82
N ILE A 617 22.92 -40.43 -25.13
CA ILE A 617 23.78 -39.59 -24.29
C ILE A 617 23.63 -38.15 -24.77
N VAL A 618 23.03 -37.30 -23.95
CA VAL A 618 22.62 -35.94 -24.31
C VAL A 618 23.52 -34.94 -23.62
N ILE A 619 24.20 -34.10 -24.41
CA ILE A 619 25.15 -33.09 -23.95
C ILE A 619 24.56 -31.70 -24.16
N ARG A 620 24.43 -30.89 -23.11
CA ARG A 620 23.81 -29.55 -23.17
C ARG A 620 24.68 -28.49 -22.50
N SER A 621 24.98 -27.41 -23.19
CA SER A 621 25.47 -26.18 -22.53
C SER A 621 24.27 -25.39 -22.00
N ASN A 622 24.32 -25.07 -20.71
CA ASN A 622 23.26 -24.42 -19.95
C ASN A 622 23.85 -23.35 -19.02
N SER A 623 22.96 -22.56 -18.43
CA SER A 623 23.31 -21.63 -17.34
C SER A 623 22.18 -21.53 -16.31
N ILE A 624 22.56 -21.32 -15.06
CA ILE A 624 21.67 -20.91 -13.95
C ILE A 624 22.05 -19.51 -13.50
N MET A 625 21.15 -18.77 -12.85
CA MET A 625 21.53 -17.60 -12.05
C MET A 625 22.11 -18.05 -10.70
N LYS A 626 22.87 -17.18 -10.04
CA LYS A 626 23.37 -17.43 -8.67
C LYS A 626 22.21 -17.64 -7.69
N GLU A 627 21.13 -16.87 -7.87
CA GLU A 627 19.91 -16.92 -7.06
C GLU A 627 19.09 -18.22 -7.24
N ASP A 628 19.10 -18.84 -8.42
CA ASP A 628 18.43 -20.14 -8.67
C ASP A 628 18.84 -21.19 -7.62
N SER A 629 20.09 -21.16 -7.16
CA SER A 629 20.61 -22.11 -6.17
C SER A 629 20.09 -21.86 -4.74
N CYS A 630 19.64 -20.64 -4.43
CA CYS A 630 19.08 -20.31 -3.12
C CYS A 630 17.68 -20.88 -2.94
N TYR A 631 16.87 -20.91 -4.01
CA TYR A 631 15.53 -21.49 -3.99
C TYR A 631 15.56 -22.99 -4.35
N ASN A 632 16.20 -23.36 -5.47
CA ASN A 632 16.09 -24.72 -6.01
C ASN A 632 16.94 -25.78 -5.28
N THR A 633 17.69 -25.40 -4.25
CA THR A 633 18.24 -26.37 -3.29
C THR A 633 17.13 -26.93 -2.38
N PHE A 634 16.08 -26.15 -2.10
CA PHE A 634 14.98 -26.52 -1.20
C PHE A 634 13.69 -26.85 -1.98
N LEU A 635 13.80 -27.44 -3.17
CA LEU A 635 12.66 -27.77 -4.05
C LEU A 635 11.57 -28.59 -3.36
N ILE A 636 11.93 -29.42 -2.39
CA ILE A 636 11.01 -30.29 -1.68
C ILE A 636 9.96 -29.52 -0.84
N ASN A 637 10.23 -28.25 -0.49
CA ASN A 637 9.25 -27.36 0.14
C ASN A 637 7.99 -27.14 -0.74
N SER A 638 8.06 -27.47 -2.04
CA SER A 638 6.90 -27.48 -2.94
C SER A 638 5.79 -28.45 -2.49
N LEU A 639 6.08 -29.44 -1.63
CA LEU A 639 5.09 -30.33 -1.02
C LEU A 639 4.12 -29.62 -0.07
N PHE A 640 4.52 -28.47 0.51
CA PHE A 640 3.72 -27.75 1.49
C PHE A 640 2.30 -27.42 0.99
N ASN A 641 2.18 -26.90 -0.24
CA ASN A 641 0.89 -26.50 -0.80
C ASN A 641 -0.05 -27.71 -1.04
N PRO A 642 0.37 -28.80 -1.72
CA PRO A 642 -0.42 -30.03 -1.83
C PRO A 642 -0.84 -30.63 -0.47
N LEU A 643 0.09 -30.72 0.49
CA LEU A 643 -0.18 -31.28 1.81
C LEU A 643 -1.18 -30.43 2.60
N ASN A 644 -0.97 -29.10 2.64
CA ASN A 644 -1.89 -28.18 3.30
C ASN A 644 -3.28 -28.19 2.64
N THR A 645 -3.34 -28.33 1.31
CA THR A 645 -4.62 -28.47 0.59
C THR A 645 -5.34 -29.76 0.97
N LEU A 646 -4.64 -30.89 1.10
CA LEU A 646 -5.23 -32.15 1.56
C LEU A 646 -5.69 -32.06 3.02
N GLY A 647 -4.93 -31.38 3.87
CA GLY A 647 -5.31 -31.09 5.26
C GLY A 647 -6.60 -30.28 5.35
N ALA A 648 -6.70 -29.18 4.60
CA ALA A 648 -7.92 -28.37 4.51
C ALA A 648 -9.11 -29.17 3.94
N MET A 649 -8.92 -29.87 2.81
CA MET A 649 -9.94 -30.74 2.21
C MET A 649 -10.41 -31.86 3.14
N THR A 650 -9.54 -32.32 4.05
CA THR A 650 -9.93 -33.24 5.12
C THR A 650 -10.77 -32.50 6.15
N MET A 651 -10.22 -31.49 6.83
CA MET A 651 -10.86 -30.83 7.97
C MET A 651 -12.19 -30.13 7.63
N GLU A 652 -12.34 -29.64 6.40
CA GLU A 652 -13.56 -28.99 5.90
C GLU A 652 -14.55 -29.98 5.24
N HIS A 653 -14.28 -31.28 5.27
CA HIS A 653 -15.10 -32.26 4.57
C HIS A 653 -16.51 -32.39 5.19
N PRO A 654 -17.61 -32.19 4.44
CA PRO A 654 -18.98 -32.20 4.98
C PRO A 654 -19.41 -33.52 5.64
N GLY A 655 -18.74 -34.64 5.31
CA GLY A 655 -18.98 -35.96 5.90
C GLY A 655 -18.23 -36.23 7.21
N ILE A 656 -17.56 -35.25 7.81
CA ILE A 656 -16.94 -35.42 9.14
C ILE A 656 -17.98 -35.15 10.24
N HIS A 657 -17.99 -36.05 11.22
CA HIS A 657 -18.81 -35.99 12.42
C HIS A 657 -17.91 -36.19 13.65
N PRO A 658 -18.36 -35.82 14.88
CA PRO A 658 -17.53 -35.91 16.09
C PRO A 658 -16.96 -37.31 16.40
N ASN A 659 -17.60 -38.36 15.88
CA ASN A 659 -17.19 -39.76 16.06
C ASN A 659 -16.44 -40.35 14.83
N THR A 660 -16.12 -39.53 13.83
CA THR A 660 -15.38 -39.99 12.64
C THR A 660 -13.96 -40.40 13.02
N ARG A 661 -13.58 -41.63 12.66
CA ARG A 661 -12.20 -42.11 12.76
C ARG A 661 -11.32 -41.39 11.74
N MET A 662 -10.74 -40.27 12.15
CA MET A 662 -9.95 -39.38 11.30
C MET A 662 -8.74 -40.08 10.67
N ASP A 663 -8.13 -41.04 11.36
CA ASP A 663 -7.05 -41.89 10.85
C ASP A 663 -7.47 -42.70 9.61
N VAL A 664 -8.65 -43.32 9.67
CA VAL A 664 -9.22 -44.12 8.57
C VAL A 664 -9.71 -43.20 7.46
N PHE A 665 -10.44 -42.14 7.82
CA PHE A 665 -11.01 -41.20 6.87
C PHE A 665 -9.94 -40.50 6.01
N MET A 666 -8.83 -40.06 6.60
CA MET A 666 -7.71 -39.47 5.84
C MET A 666 -7.07 -40.49 4.89
N LYS A 667 -6.85 -41.74 5.34
CA LYS A 667 -6.29 -42.81 4.50
C LYS A 667 -7.19 -43.13 3.31
N ASP A 668 -8.50 -43.22 3.52
CA ASP A 668 -9.47 -43.48 2.45
C ASP A 668 -9.62 -42.30 1.49
N LEU A 669 -9.63 -41.06 2.00
CA LEU A 669 -9.68 -39.84 1.18
C LEU A 669 -8.43 -39.70 0.32
N HIS A 670 -7.24 -39.92 0.90
CA HIS A 670 -5.97 -39.90 0.17
C HIS A 670 -5.92 -40.99 -0.89
N ARG A 671 -6.21 -42.26 -0.53
CA ARG A 671 -6.22 -43.40 -1.45
C ARG A 671 -7.18 -43.17 -2.64
N SER A 672 -8.36 -42.62 -2.37
CA SER A 672 -9.36 -42.29 -3.41
C SER A 672 -8.91 -41.17 -4.35
N ASN A 673 -8.03 -40.28 -3.88
CA ASN A 673 -7.54 -39.11 -4.62
C ASN A 673 -6.05 -39.17 -4.97
N LYS A 674 -5.38 -40.32 -4.80
CA LYS A 674 -3.92 -40.48 -4.94
C LYS A 674 -3.36 -39.86 -6.22
N LYS A 675 -4.02 -40.11 -7.35
CA LYS A 675 -3.62 -39.54 -8.65
C LYS A 675 -3.72 -38.01 -8.68
N TRP A 676 -4.79 -37.44 -8.12
CA TRP A 676 -4.95 -35.99 -8.03
C TRP A 676 -3.84 -35.36 -7.17
N PHE A 677 -3.50 -36.01 -6.05
CA PHE A 677 -2.45 -35.55 -5.15
C PHE A 677 -1.06 -35.62 -5.82
N ALA A 678 -0.74 -36.74 -6.48
CA ALA A 678 0.50 -36.90 -7.25
C ALA A 678 0.65 -35.84 -8.36
N SER A 679 -0.44 -35.49 -9.05
CA SER A 679 -0.44 -34.37 -10.01
C SER A 679 -0.19 -33.02 -9.32
N ARG A 680 -0.74 -32.73 -8.13
CA ARG A 680 -0.47 -31.48 -7.39
C ARG A 680 1.00 -31.39 -6.93
N VAL A 681 1.57 -32.48 -6.44
CA VAL A 681 3.00 -32.58 -6.06
C VAL A 681 3.89 -32.31 -7.29
N THR A 682 3.58 -32.97 -8.41
CA THR A 682 4.27 -32.78 -9.69
C THR A 682 4.19 -31.33 -10.17
N GLU A 683 3.02 -30.70 -10.08
CA GLU A 683 2.83 -29.31 -10.49
C GLU A 683 3.64 -28.33 -9.65
N GLY A 684 3.68 -28.50 -8.32
CA GLY A 684 4.50 -27.66 -7.43
C GLY A 684 5.98 -27.74 -7.77
N ILE A 685 6.52 -28.97 -7.84
CA ILE A 685 7.94 -29.20 -8.16
C ILE A 685 8.27 -28.68 -9.57
N LEU A 686 7.44 -28.97 -10.56
CA LEU A 686 7.71 -28.57 -11.94
C LEU A 686 7.59 -27.04 -12.11
N PHE A 687 6.65 -26.38 -11.42
CA PHE A 687 6.56 -24.91 -11.43
C PHE A 687 7.85 -24.26 -10.93
N ALA A 688 8.44 -24.75 -9.83
CA ALA A 688 9.70 -24.23 -9.32
C ALA A 688 10.89 -24.44 -10.30
N VAL A 689 10.86 -25.50 -11.12
CA VAL A 689 11.95 -25.84 -12.05
C VAL A 689 11.87 -25.12 -13.40
N ILE A 690 10.66 -24.87 -13.93
CA ILE A 690 10.47 -24.27 -15.27
C ILE A 690 9.66 -22.97 -15.27
N GLY A 691 9.13 -22.51 -14.14
CA GLY A 691 8.40 -21.24 -14.02
C GLY A 691 9.26 -20.01 -14.31
N ASN A 692 8.62 -18.91 -14.70
CA ASN A 692 9.22 -17.60 -14.87
C ASN A 692 8.19 -16.48 -14.61
N SER A 693 8.64 -15.22 -14.61
CA SER A 693 7.81 -14.05 -14.29
C SER A 693 6.56 -13.86 -15.17
N ARG A 694 6.53 -14.39 -16.40
CA ARG A 694 5.32 -14.34 -17.24
C ARG A 694 4.25 -15.33 -16.78
N ASP A 695 4.63 -16.42 -16.13
CA ASP A 695 3.67 -17.34 -15.51
C ASP A 695 2.97 -16.67 -14.32
N GLU A 696 3.63 -15.79 -13.57
CA GLU A 696 2.98 -15.04 -12.48
C GLU A 696 1.82 -14.16 -13.01
N GLY A 697 2.06 -13.43 -14.10
CA GLY A 697 1.04 -12.66 -14.80
C GLY A 697 -0.10 -13.55 -15.33
N TYR A 698 0.26 -14.68 -15.97
CA TYR A 698 -0.70 -15.67 -16.46
C TYR A 698 -1.57 -16.22 -15.31
N PHE A 699 -0.97 -16.68 -14.22
CA PHE A 699 -1.70 -17.25 -13.07
C PHE A 699 -2.53 -16.22 -12.32
N ALA A 700 -2.16 -14.94 -12.33
CA ALA A 700 -3.01 -13.85 -11.85
C ALA A 700 -4.30 -13.70 -12.68
N MET A 701 -4.23 -13.85 -14.01
CA MET A 701 -5.43 -13.86 -14.85
C MET A 701 -6.20 -15.18 -14.77
N LEU A 702 -5.51 -16.32 -14.70
CA LEU A 702 -6.14 -17.64 -14.53
C LEU A 702 -7.04 -17.68 -13.30
N ARG A 703 -6.60 -17.12 -12.16
CA ARG A 703 -7.43 -17.01 -10.94
C ARG A 703 -8.76 -16.32 -11.20
N LYS A 704 -8.79 -15.23 -11.98
CA LYS A 704 -10.02 -14.52 -12.35
C LYS A 704 -10.93 -15.36 -13.26
N ILE A 705 -10.36 -16.07 -14.24
CA ILE A 705 -11.15 -16.99 -15.09
C ILE A 705 -11.72 -18.16 -14.27
N VAL A 706 -10.94 -18.70 -13.35
CA VAL A 706 -11.37 -19.76 -12.43
C VAL A 706 -12.49 -19.27 -11.50
N MET A 707 -12.46 -18.02 -11.03
CA MET A 707 -13.59 -17.42 -10.29
C MET A 707 -14.86 -17.32 -11.14
N ILE A 708 -14.76 -16.94 -12.43
CA ILE A 708 -15.90 -16.92 -13.36
C ILE A 708 -16.49 -18.34 -13.49
N VAL A 709 -15.65 -19.35 -13.70
CA VAL A 709 -16.06 -20.76 -13.79
C VAL A 709 -16.68 -21.27 -12.48
N PHE A 710 -16.18 -20.86 -11.32
CA PHE A 710 -16.76 -21.23 -10.02
C PHE A 710 -18.16 -20.63 -9.80
N ASN A 711 -18.39 -19.40 -10.23
CA ASN A 711 -19.70 -18.76 -10.16
C ASN A 711 -20.68 -19.43 -11.14
N TRP A 712 -20.27 -19.73 -12.37
CA TRP A 712 -21.09 -20.54 -13.29
C TRP A 712 -21.44 -21.92 -12.70
N ARG A 713 -20.52 -22.56 -11.96
CA ARG A 713 -20.81 -23.82 -11.24
C ARG A 713 -21.86 -23.66 -10.12
N ARG A 714 -21.99 -22.45 -9.54
CA ARG A 714 -23.03 -22.09 -8.55
C ARG A 714 -24.34 -21.62 -9.21
N ASN A 715 -24.39 -21.55 -10.54
CA ASN A 715 -25.44 -20.89 -11.33
C ASN A 715 -25.52 -19.36 -11.12
N ASP A 716 -24.46 -18.74 -10.62
CA ASP A 716 -24.33 -17.29 -10.49
C ASP A 716 -23.88 -16.64 -11.81
N GLN A 717 -24.39 -15.44 -12.09
CA GLN A 717 -23.94 -14.64 -13.23
C GLN A 717 -22.62 -13.94 -12.93
N CYS A 718 -21.75 -13.86 -13.94
CA CYS A 718 -20.51 -13.08 -13.90
C CYS A 718 -20.62 -11.93 -14.88
N ALA A 719 -20.11 -10.75 -14.53
CA ALA A 719 -20.14 -9.59 -15.41
C ALA A 719 -18.74 -8.94 -15.55
N SER A 720 -18.47 -8.34 -16.72
CA SER A 720 -17.23 -7.62 -17.01
C SER A 720 -17.49 -6.36 -17.81
N TRP A 721 -16.74 -5.29 -17.50
CA TRP A 721 -16.71 -4.06 -18.28
C TRP A 721 -16.04 -4.25 -19.65
N ASN A 722 -14.97 -5.05 -19.70
CA ASN A 722 -14.25 -5.36 -20.94
C ASN A 722 -13.62 -6.77 -20.87
N ILE A 723 -14.39 -7.79 -21.29
CA ILE A 723 -13.90 -9.17 -21.32
C ILE A 723 -12.81 -9.37 -22.40
N ARG A 724 -12.87 -8.62 -23.49
CA ARG A 724 -11.93 -8.74 -24.61
C ARG A 724 -10.51 -8.33 -24.22
N GLU A 725 -10.33 -7.12 -23.68
CA GLU A 725 -9.02 -6.62 -23.25
C GLU A 725 -8.42 -7.47 -22.10
N PHE A 726 -9.28 -8.01 -21.23
CA PHE A 726 -8.87 -8.98 -20.22
C PHE A 726 -8.30 -10.27 -20.83
N CYS A 727 -8.94 -10.80 -21.89
CA CYS A 727 -8.42 -11.95 -22.63
C CYS A 727 -7.14 -11.59 -23.42
N GLU A 728 -7.06 -10.41 -24.02
CA GLU A 728 -5.86 -9.93 -24.73
C GLU A 728 -4.64 -9.85 -23.78
N LYS A 729 -4.80 -9.30 -22.57
CA LYS A 729 -3.77 -9.32 -21.51
C LYS A 729 -3.43 -10.72 -21.00
N THR A 730 -4.39 -11.65 -21.02
CA THR A 730 -4.12 -13.06 -20.71
C THR A 730 -3.24 -13.69 -21.80
N ASN A 731 -3.56 -13.44 -23.07
CA ASN A 731 -2.82 -13.95 -24.22
C ASN A 731 -1.39 -13.38 -24.31
N GLU A 732 -1.18 -12.12 -23.93
CA GLU A 732 0.14 -11.47 -23.86
C GLU A 732 1.13 -12.26 -22.98
N THR A 733 0.66 -12.87 -21.90
CA THR A 733 1.52 -13.68 -21.01
C THR A 733 1.88 -15.05 -21.59
N LEU A 734 1.12 -15.54 -22.58
CA LEU A 734 1.12 -16.92 -23.08
C LEU A 734 2.13 -17.16 -24.22
N ILE A 735 3.38 -16.75 -24.00
CA ILE A 735 4.39 -16.69 -25.08
C ILE A 735 5.15 -18.01 -25.27
N ASP A 736 5.93 -18.45 -24.27
CA ASP A 736 6.98 -19.47 -24.44
C ASP A 736 7.19 -20.42 -23.24
N ASN A 737 6.30 -20.46 -22.25
CA ASN A 737 6.44 -21.38 -21.11
C ASN A 737 5.52 -22.62 -21.22
N PRO A 738 6.06 -23.85 -21.19
CA PRO A 738 5.24 -25.06 -21.34
C PRO A 738 4.29 -25.29 -20.15
N PHE A 739 4.56 -24.73 -18.96
CA PHE A 739 3.71 -24.85 -17.78
C PHE A 739 2.41 -24.04 -17.94
N SER A 740 2.48 -22.73 -18.17
CA SER A 740 1.27 -21.91 -18.40
C SER A 740 0.47 -22.38 -19.62
N MET A 741 1.12 -22.77 -20.72
CA MET A 741 0.40 -23.35 -21.87
C MET A 741 -0.29 -24.68 -21.57
N TYR A 742 0.29 -25.53 -20.71
CA TYR A 742 -0.40 -26.75 -20.24
C TYR A 742 -1.69 -26.38 -19.50
N PHE A 743 -1.61 -25.52 -18.49
CA PHE A 743 -2.80 -25.09 -17.73
C PHE A 743 -3.84 -24.39 -18.62
N HIS A 744 -3.40 -23.55 -19.56
CA HIS A 744 -4.31 -22.84 -20.48
C HIS A 744 -5.09 -23.80 -21.37
N LYS A 745 -4.43 -24.83 -21.91
CA LYS A 745 -5.11 -25.88 -22.68
C LYS A 745 -6.20 -26.60 -21.89
N TYR A 746 -5.96 -26.89 -20.60
CA TYR A 746 -6.98 -27.51 -19.74
C TYR A 746 -8.07 -26.51 -19.33
N LEU A 747 -7.74 -25.24 -19.14
CA LEU A 747 -8.73 -24.17 -18.90
C LEU A 747 -9.71 -24.06 -20.07
N LEU A 748 -9.22 -23.99 -21.31
CA LEU A 748 -10.06 -23.93 -22.51
C LEU A 748 -11.01 -25.13 -22.56
N ARG A 749 -10.52 -26.35 -22.31
CA ARG A 749 -11.36 -27.56 -22.22
C ARG A 749 -12.45 -27.47 -21.16
N ILE A 750 -12.15 -26.91 -19.98
CA ILE A 750 -13.14 -26.68 -18.93
C ILE A 750 -14.21 -25.70 -19.42
N ILE A 751 -13.82 -24.58 -20.02
CA ILE A 751 -14.76 -23.58 -20.55
C ILE A 751 -15.62 -24.18 -21.68
N THR A 752 -15.06 -25.04 -22.55
CA THR A 752 -15.83 -25.78 -23.56
C THR A 752 -16.96 -26.60 -22.93
N VAL A 753 -16.71 -27.33 -21.83
CA VAL A 753 -17.77 -28.10 -21.15
C VAL A 753 -18.91 -27.20 -20.63
N TYR A 754 -18.62 -25.98 -20.15
CA TYR A 754 -19.66 -25.03 -19.74
C TYR A 754 -20.39 -24.41 -20.94
N ASN A 755 -19.68 -24.16 -22.05
CA ASN A 755 -20.27 -23.70 -23.30
C ASN A 755 -21.26 -24.73 -23.87
N ASP A 756 -20.87 -26.00 -23.92
CA ASP A 756 -21.69 -27.08 -24.48
C ASP A 756 -22.95 -27.31 -23.63
N ARG A 757 -22.84 -27.21 -22.29
CA ARG A 757 -24.00 -27.21 -21.38
C ARG A 757 -24.94 -26.03 -21.64
N ALA A 758 -24.41 -24.82 -21.79
CA ALA A 758 -25.22 -23.63 -22.07
C ALA A 758 -25.97 -23.74 -23.41
N ILE A 759 -25.33 -24.34 -24.43
CA ILE A 759 -25.98 -24.66 -25.70
C ILE A 759 -27.09 -25.70 -25.50
N GLN A 760 -26.82 -26.80 -24.77
CA GLN A 760 -27.81 -27.85 -24.50
C GLN A 760 -29.07 -27.31 -23.82
N PHE A 761 -28.93 -26.55 -22.72
CA PHE A 761 -30.07 -25.90 -22.05
C PHE A 761 -30.85 -24.96 -23.00
N SER A 762 -30.14 -24.23 -23.87
CA SER A 762 -30.77 -23.33 -24.85
C SER A 762 -31.49 -24.07 -25.99
N SER A 763 -31.10 -25.31 -26.30
CA SER A 763 -31.84 -26.16 -27.25
C SER A 763 -33.07 -26.78 -26.61
N THR A 764 -33.00 -27.30 -25.38
CA THR A 764 -34.18 -27.92 -24.73
C THR A 764 -35.31 -26.90 -24.54
N MET A 765 -35.00 -25.67 -24.11
CA MET A 765 -35.99 -24.59 -24.01
C MET A 765 -36.54 -24.08 -25.35
N LYS A 766 -36.01 -24.53 -26.49
CA LYS A 766 -36.57 -24.28 -27.84
C LYS A 766 -37.38 -25.44 -28.39
N GLU A 767 -37.40 -26.58 -27.70
CA GLU A 767 -38.24 -27.73 -28.02
C GLU A 767 -39.44 -27.85 -27.06
N GLU A 768 -39.36 -27.21 -25.89
CA GLU A 768 -40.46 -27.08 -24.91
C GLU A 768 -41.35 -25.83 -25.10
N VAL A 769 -41.04 -24.97 -26.09
CA VAL A 769 -41.79 -23.74 -26.46
C VAL A 769 -42.21 -23.79 -27.93
#